data_AF-A0A2E0ZJQ7-F1
#
_entry.id   AF-A0A2E0ZJQ7-F1
#
_cell.length_a   1.000
_cell.length_b   1.000
_cell.length_c   1.000
_cell.angle_alpha   90.00
_cell.angle_beta   90.00
_cell.angle_gamma   90.00
#
_symmetry.space_group_name_H-M   'P 1'
#
loop_
_entity.id
_entity.type
_entity.pdbx_description
1 polymer ?
#
loop_
_entity_poly.entity_id
_entity_poly.type
_entity_poly.pdbx_seq_one_letter_code
_entity_poly.pdbx_strand_id
1 'polypeptide(L)'
;MTVLRFDDNRGGLAYPFLPNELKWQIISHPFGNEEALVKIFQADPPTLRWVKDDKVLDLYVPGMDTQTFLERTGLRLSMDKGGYVLSKRLSRVMRPYRYWGFFSEDEVTIDYNEFLDGRLWDGSGQVSRGFIQRLADSLDLDERHRRELLHTNRFEVTTLHAGGQDKGHVLVVDDLAVDFMFPANSAKQELALVDGRIFIGLYPIHSEDQMCLDIQSIINLHPFFQPEHLLAWAGMESALFLEGIGNGRLESILNRLYDAESVSDLDSLTEWHVGEYIASGGSLMWFSGMVKAVAKQHLKRLGSRASKLRCPAPGGRYYIFPATVGNREVPEGHIELDPACATAWVNDNDWLTTIVDVLGGCDGDDAVWVFPFSDRDDGNKQKLLIWRSPNQLGEYVLLRPTANCHAIAWEVGDSVAGGQVSYPKMKSRLLPNRIDSANYQYGELKEASDGHRTNVSYSVEAMASTISRAAANQGVLGGFCNVAMLCKAVYGRLPDKLPATLEAVIDGSVKTGLDLTPVKRWNKMAIRRMVRHGQTNPRRAMPQAMLERLPSWLRNQAAAATANSPKRHWLDVLTSALETHRAQYWADVEALATEACPPVALFDHGGSWLHLGKELRQAYSRVMRHALPAGELRTEGAHSEADSAPALEASFAAARAASEAYLNQWPVEKRPFVLLGAAAYLYAQGPQAGEPVRDALIWQLGDRRAGEGSGREPGIAQLMLAALRQVGLLGEPVWTTVGAVLHYADEPNRHAAGVPVRLNGVWLNLLNATGKRPYARMADVPPAERDLAKARIADYVQAQFRGMMLTTEVTNNDRVVTRTPHGNLFGYVQRDHELAAIRHDQWRIAWAHAIDGNVLAVLEPAV
;
A
#
# COMPACT_ATOMS: atom_id res chain seq x y z
N MET A 1 18.90 0.37 13.80
CA MET A 1 19.61 1.65 13.62
C MET A 1 19.66 1.86 12.13
N THR A 2 19.04 2.93 11.65
CA THR A 2 18.90 3.18 10.21
C THR A 2 19.77 4.38 9.88
N VAL A 3 20.53 4.30 8.78
CA VAL A 3 21.42 5.38 8.33
C VAL A 3 20.92 5.85 6.98
N LEU A 4 20.62 7.15 6.89
CA LEU A 4 20.33 7.84 5.65
C LEU A 4 21.56 8.67 5.26
N ARG A 5 21.94 8.65 3.99
CA ARG A 5 23.14 9.32 3.47
C ARG A 5 22.80 10.26 2.34
N PHE A 6 23.65 11.25 2.09
CA PHE A 6 23.49 12.23 1.01
C PHE A 6 23.27 11.60 -0.37
N ASP A 7 23.92 10.46 -0.66
CA ASP A 7 23.92 9.75 -1.94
C ASP A 7 22.75 8.77 -2.14
N ASP A 8 21.83 8.67 -1.17
CA ASP A 8 20.63 7.84 -1.33
C ASP A 8 19.70 8.40 -2.42
N ASN A 9 19.20 7.51 -3.30
CA ASN A 9 18.16 7.87 -4.28
C ASN A 9 16.82 8.09 -3.55
N ARG A 10 16.15 9.21 -3.86
CA ARG A 10 14.91 9.62 -3.19
C ARG A 10 13.81 10.00 -4.17
N GLY A 11 13.87 9.53 -5.42
CA GLY A 11 12.80 9.81 -6.40
C GLY A 11 12.65 11.31 -6.68
N GLY A 12 13.75 12.00 -6.94
CA GLY A 12 13.72 13.45 -7.18
C GLY A 12 13.42 14.32 -5.95
N LEU A 13 13.25 13.74 -4.75
CA LEU A 13 13.18 14.51 -3.51
C LEU A 13 14.59 14.93 -3.04
N ALA A 14 14.73 16.15 -2.55
CA ALA A 14 15.99 16.71 -2.05
C ALA A 14 15.83 17.23 -0.62
N TYR A 15 16.91 17.22 0.18
CA TYR A 15 16.94 17.90 1.49
C TYR A 15 17.43 19.34 1.30
N PRO A 16 16.55 20.36 1.35
CA PRO A 16 16.92 21.73 0.94
C PRO A 16 18.05 22.34 1.78
N PHE A 17 18.11 21.99 3.07
CA PHE A 17 19.14 22.45 4.00
C PHE A 17 20.35 21.52 4.07
N LEU A 18 20.32 20.38 3.38
CA LEU A 18 21.41 19.39 3.36
C LEU A 18 21.77 19.04 1.91
N PRO A 19 22.43 19.95 1.17
CA PRO A 19 22.80 19.68 -0.21
C PRO A 19 23.94 18.64 -0.29
N ASN A 20 24.01 17.91 -1.40
CA ASN A 20 24.82 16.69 -1.54
C ASN A 20 26.33 16.93 -1.33
N GLU A 21 26.84 18.12 -1.65
CA GLU A 21 28.24 18.49 -1.46
C GLU A 21 28.70 18.46 0.00
N LEU A 22 27.76 18.50 0.95
CA LEU A 22 28.05 18.38 2.37
C LEU A 22 28.43 16.96 2.80
N LYS A 23 28.15 15.94 1.97
CA LYS A 23 28.40 14.53 2.30
C LYS A 23 27.83 14.10 3.66
N TRP A 24 26.64 14.59 3.96
CA TRP A 24 25.98 14.40 5.25
C TRP A 24 25.44 12.97 5.43
N GLN A 25 25.19 12.60 6.68
CA GLN A 25 24.43 11.40 7.06
C GLN A 25 23.49 11.71 8.23
N ILE A 26 22.30 11.12 8.23
CA ILE A 26 21.36 11.14 9.36
C ILE A 26 21.26 9.73 9.92
N ILE A 27 21.61 9.58 11.19
CA ILE A 27 21.55 8.32 11.91
C ILE A 27 20.31 8.31 12.80
N SER A 28 19.53 7.24 12.71
CA SER A 28 18.35 7.02 13.53
C SER A 28 18.60 6.02 14.65
N HIS A 29 18.48 6.51 15.88
CA HIS A 29 18.65 5.75 17.11
C HIS A 29 17.30 5.51 17.79
N PRO A 30 16.69 4.33 17.66
CA PRO A 30 15.44 4.03 18.36
C PRO A 30 15.66 4.09 19.87
N PHE A 31 14.66 4.58 20.60
CA PHE A 31 14.65 4.43 22.05
C PHE A 31 14.59 2.92 22.37
N GLY A 32 15.62 2.43 23.04
CA GLY A 32 15.77 1.01 23.37
C GLY A 32 15.73 0.79 24.88
N ASN A 33 16.55 -0.15 25.35
CA ASN A 33 16.85 -0.29 26.76
C ASN A 33 17.81 0.83 27.23
N GLU A 34 18.12 0.85 28.52
CA GLU A 34 19.05 1.82 29.10
C GLU A 34 20.43 1.81 28.41
N GLU A 35 20.90 0.64 27.98
CA GLU A 35 22.14 0.49 27.20
C GLU A 35 22.08 1.24 25.86
N ALA A 36 20.93 1.21 25.16
CA ALA A 36 20.74 1.96 23.92
C ALA A 36 20.79 3.48 24.15
N LEU A 37 20.23 3.97 25.27
CA LEU A 37 20.33 5.37 25.66
C LEU A 37 21.77 5.77 26.00
N VAL A 38 22.49 4.92 26.75
CA VAL A 38 23.91 5.13 27.05
C VAL A 38 24.72 5.24 25.76
N LYS A 39 24.46 4.39 24.75
CA LYS A 39 25.12 4.47 23.44
C LYS A 39 24.85 5.79 22.71
N ILE A 40 23.65 6.36 22.82
CA ILE A 40 23.33 7.67 22.22
C ILE A 40 24.16 8.78 22.88
N PHE A 41 24.32 8.73 24.20
CA PHE A 41 25.09 9.74 24.95
C PHE A 41 26.61 9.54 24.88
N GLN A 42 27.08 8.35 24.54
CA GLN A 42 28.51 8.03 24.35
C GLN A 42 28.98 8.16 22.89
N ALA A 43 28.06 8.30 21.94
CA ALA A 43 28.40 8.52 20.54
C ALA A 43 29.16 9.85 20.35
N ASP A 44 29.98 9.91 19.30
CA ASP A 44 30.64 11.15 18.90
C ASP A 44 29.61 12.26 18.70
N PRO A 45 29.89 13.51 19.11
CA PRO A 45 28.93 14.59 19.01
C PRO A 45 28.47 14.82 17.55
N PRO A 46 27.17 14.69 17.24
CA PRO A 46 26.66 15.02 15.92
C PRO A 46 26.69 16.53 15.66
N THR A 47 26.56 16.92 14.39
CA THR A 47 26.37 18.32 13.98
C THR A 47 25.04 18.87 14.52
N LEU A 48 23.96 18.11 14.42
CA LEU A 48 22.66 18.38 15.06
C LEU A 48 22.03 17.10 15.60
N ARG A 49 21.27 17.24 16.68
CA ARG A 49 20.50 16.18 17.34
C ARG A 49 19.08 16.65 17.64
N TRP A 50 18.08 15.80 17.34
CA TRP A 50 16.68 16.06 17.70
C TRP A 50 15.89 14.77 17.93
N VAL A 51 14.72 14.91 18.57
CA VAL A 51 13.81 13.78 18.80
C VAL A 51 12.71 13.76 17.74
N LYS A 52 12.42 12.59 17.19
CA LYS A 52 11.27 12.40 16.30
C LYS A 52 10.59 11.09 16.68
N ASP A 53 9.29 11.09 16.92
CA ASP A 53 8.54 9.88 17.28
C ASP A 53 9.17 9.13 18.48
N ASP A 54 9.59 7.89 18.28
CA ASP A 54 10.20 7.01 19.29
C ASP A 54 11.72 6.84 19.08
N LYS A 55 12.39 7.84 18.49
CA LYS A 55 13.82 7.79 18.18
C LYS A 55 14.52 9.16 18.28
N VAL A 56 15.84 9.10 18.41
CA VAL A 56 16.75 10.25 18.24
C VAL A 56 17.30 10.24 16.82
N LEU A 57 17.38 11.42 16.21
CA LEU A 57 18.00 11.64 14.92
C LEU A 57 19.25 12.49 15.11
N ASP A 58 20.36 11.95 14.63
CA ASP A 58 21.68 12.57 14.66
C ASP A 58 22.15 12.87 13.24
N LEU A 59 22.31 14.15 12.93
CA LEU A 59 22.91 14.62 11.68
C LEU A 59 24.41 14.75 11.87
N TYR A 60 25.19 14.14 10.99
CA TYR A 60 26.64 14.34 10.88
C TYR A 60 26.96 14.98 9.54
N VAL A 61 27.67 16.11 9.59
CA VAL A 61 28.27 16.76 8.44
C VAL A 61 29.78 16.81 8.67
N PRO A 62 30.59 16.11 7.85
CA PRO A 62 32.03 16.04 8.04
C PRO A 62 32.68 17.43 8.20
N GLY A 63 33.39 17.63 9.32
CA GLY A 63 34.12 18.87 9.61
C GLY A 63 33.26 20.06 10.02
N MET A 64 31.97 19.87 10.32
CA MET A 64 31.08 20.94 10.80
C MET A 64 30.51 20.60 12.16
N ASP A 65 30.77 21.48 13.12
CA ASP A 65 30.04 21.51 14.39
C ASP A 65 28.68 22.20 14.22
N THR A 66 27.90 22.24 15.30
CA THR A 66 26.58 22.88 15.31
C THR A 66 26.65 24.33 14.87
N GLN A 67 27.59 25.11 15.40
CA GLN A 67 27.66 26.55 15.12
C GLN A 67 27.98 26.81 13.64
N THR A 68 29.00 26.14 13.12
CA THR A 68 29.40 26.23 11.70
C THR A 68 28.24 25.84 10.78
N PHE A 69 27.48 24.81 11.15
CA PHE A 69 26.32 24.38 10.37
C PHE A 69 25.18 25.42 10.39
N LEU A 70 24.85 25.96 11.56
CA LEU A 70 23.80 26.98 11.70
C LEU A 70 24.18 28.27 10.97
N GLU A 71 25.43 28.72 11.07
CA GLU A 71 25.95 29.88 10.33
C GLU A 71 25.87 29.65 8.81
N ARG A 72 26.27 28.46 8.34
CA ARG A 72 26.21 28.11 6.91
C ARG A 72 24.79 28.02 6.37
N THR A 73 23.85 27.47 7.15
CA THR A 73 22.47 27.25 6.70
C THR A 73 21.56 28.46 6.94
N GLY A 74 22.00 29.42 7.74
CA GLY A 74 21.18 30.56 8.18
C GLY A 74 20.14 30.19 9.23
N LEU A 75 20.17 28.96 9.77
CA LEU A 75 19.18 28.49 10.74
C LEU A 75 19.47 29.06 12.13
N ARG A 76 18.42 29.49 12.81
CA ARG A 76 18.45 29.85 14.24
C ARG A 76 17.50 28.94 15.02
N LEU A 77 18.02 28.28 16.04
CA LEU A 77 17.28 27.36 16.90
C LEU A 77 17.03 28.01 18.27
N SER A 78 15.79 27.93 18.76
CA SER A 78 15.43 28.32 20.13
C SER A 78 14.78 27.14 20.86
N MET A 79 15.14 27.00 22.14
CA MET A 79 14.55 26.04 23.07
C MET A 79 13.63 26.72 24.10
N ASP A 80 13.14 27.94 23.83
CA ASP A 80 12.27 28.69 24.75
C ASP A 80 10.99 27.92 25.13
N LYS A 81 10.43 27.13 24.18
CA LYS A 81 9.31 26.21 24.42
C LYS A 81 9.74 24.75 24.62
N GLY A 82 11.02 24.51 24.88
CA GLY A 82 11.61 23.20 25.12
C GLY A 82 12.01 22.43 23.86
N GLY A 83 12.82 21.37 24.06
CA GLY A 83 13.40 20.59 22.98
C GLY A 83 12.42 19.76 22.17
N TYR A 84 11.24 19.42 22.70
CA TYR A 84 10.18 18.74 21.93
C TYR A 84 9.61 19.63 20.83
N VAL A 85 9.25 20.86 21.19
CA VAL A 85 8.71 21.82 20.22
C VAL A 85 9.77 22.12 19.16
N LEU A 86 11.00 22.40 19.57
CA LEU A 86 12.11 22.58 18.63
C LEU A 86 12.29 21.37 17.71
N SER A 87 12.30 20.15 18.26
CA SER A 87 12.48 18.93 17.45
C SER A 87 11.35 18.73 16.44
N LYS A 88 10.10 19.03 16.82
CA LYS A 88 8.95 19.03 15.90
C LYS A 88 9.16 20.00 14.75
N ARG A 89 9.63 21.22 15.03
CA ARG A 89 9.90 22.27 14.01
C ARG A 89 11.08 21.90 13.12
N LEU A 90 12.19 21.44 13.71
CA LEU A 90 13.38 21.01 12.99
C LEU A 90 13.09 19.82 12.07
N SER A 91 12.25 18.88 12.50
CA SER A 91 11.86 17.73 11.68
C SER A 91 11.13 18.09 10.38
N ARG A 92 10.51 19.29 10.31
CA ARG A 92 9.83 19.77 9.10
C ARG A 92 10.80 20.34 8.08
N VAL A 93 11.97 20.85 8.49
CA VAL A 93 12.99 21.35 7.54
C VAL A 93 14.06 20.29 7.24
N MET A 94 14.29 19.37 8.17
CA MET A 94 15.18 18.21 8.01
C MET A 94 14.45 17.00 7.42
N ARG A 95 13.56 17.25 6.45
CA ARG A 95 12.90 16.23 5.62
C ARG A 95 13.11 16.56 4.14
N PRO A 96 12.95 15.60 3.23
CA PRO A 96 13.12 15.85 1.82
C PRO A 96 11.85 16.47 1.20
N TYR A 97 12.03 17.32 0.19
CA TYR A 97 10.98 18.02 -0.55
C TYR A 97 11.15 17.85 -2.05
N ARG A 98 10.03 17.84 -2.78
CA ARG A 98 10.02 18.00 -4.25
C ARG A 98 9.78 19.44 -4.65
N TYR A 99 8.73 20.04 -4.09
CA TYR A 99 8.33 21.42 -4.37
C TYR A 99 8.85 22.31 -3.25
N TRP A 100 9.94 23.01 -3.50
CA TRP A 100 10.54 23.91 -2.51
C TRP A 100 11.35 25.01 -3.18
N GLY A 101 11.65 26.09 -2.46
CA GLY A 101 12.53 27.15 -2.95
C GLY A 101 13.10 28.00 -1.82
N PHE A 102 14.21 28.68 -2.11
CA PHE A 102 14.71 29.80 -1.31
C PHE A 102 14.49 31.09 -2.10
N PHE A 103 13.90 32.07 -1.45
CA PHE A 103 13.54 33.36 -2.02
C PHE A 103 14.13 34.49 -1.17
N SER A 104 14.36 35.66 -1.73
CA SER A 104 14.59 36.87 -0.93
C SER A 104 13.27 37.41 -0.36
N GLU A 105 13.35 38.26 0.65
CA GLU A 105 12.17 38.84 1.32
C GLU A 105 11.28 39.68 0.37
N ASP A 106 11.82 40.20 -0.73
CA ASP A 106 11.08 40.97 -1.74
C ASP A 106 10.41 40.10 -2.82
N GLU A 107 10.76 38.81 -2.92
CA GLU A 107 10.20 37.88 -3.90
C GLU A 107 8.91 37.18 -3.43
N VAL A 108 8.65 37.18 -2.11
CA VAL A 108 7.51 36.51 -1.48
C VAL A 108 6.84 37.42 -0.46
N THR A 109 5.55 37.63 -0.65
CA THR A 109 4.72 38.43 0.27
C THR A 109 3.90 37.52 1.20
N ILE A 110 4.08 37.68 2.51
CA ILE A 110 3.33 36.93 3.54
C ILE A 110 2.55 37.94 4.39
N ASP A 111 1.22 37.82 4.41
CA ASP A 111 0.35 38.60 5.28
C ASP A 111 -0.03 37.81 6.54
N TYR A 112 0.25 38.39 7.70
CA TYR A 112 -0.19 37.89 9.00
C TYR A 112 -1.39 38.71 9.46
N ASN A 113 -2.56 38.30 9.00
CA ASN A 113 -3.76 39.11 9.05
C ASN A 113 -4.42 39.06 10.44
N GLU A 114 -4.54 40.21 11.10
CA GLU A 114 -5.14 40.36 12.44
C GLU A 114 -6.67 40.18 12.45
N PHE A 115 -7.33 40.24 11.29
CA PHE A 115 -8.78 40.09 11.16
C PHE A 115 -9.22 38.63 11.03
N LEU A 116 -8.29 37.68 10.85
CA LEU A 116 -8.61 36.25 10.83
C LEU A 116 -8.76 35.72 12.26
N ASP A 117 -9.88 35.08 12.58
CA ASP A 117 -10.05 34.40 13.87
C ASP A 117 -9.11 33.18 13.91
N GLY A 118 -8.05 33.27 14.72
CA GLY A 118 -7.05 32.22 14.86
C GLY A 118 -7.62 30.86 15.30
N ARG A 119 -8.84 30.80 15.87
CA ARG A 119 -9.51 29.54 16.21
C ARG A 119 -10.15 28.85 15.00
N LEU A 120 -10.63 29.62 14.03
CA LEU A 120 -11.17 29.10 12.76
C LEU A 120 -10.06 28.72 11.78
N TRP A 121 -8.91 29.37 11.91
CA TRP A 121 -7.79 29.19 10.99
C TRP A 121 -6.63 28.40 11.60
N ASP A 122 -6.82 27.75 12.74
CA ASP A 122 -5.77 26.91 13.35
C ASP A 122 -5.38 25.78 12.37
N GLY A 123 -4.08 25.58 12.18
CA GLY A 123 -3.53 24.67 11.17
C GLY A 123 -3.82 25.05 9.70
N SER A 124 -4.35 26.24 9.42
CA SER A 124 -4.85 26.63 8.08
C SER A 124 -4.26 27.95 7.56
N GLY A 125 -4.25 28.12 6.24
CA GLY A 125 -3.87 29.36 5.55
C GLY A 125 -4.31 29.36 4.09
N GLN A 126 -3.89 30.40 3.35
CA GLN A 126 -4.09 30.49 1.90
C GLN A 126 -2.77 30.79 1.19
N VAL A 127 -2.67 30.35 -0.05
CA VAL A 127 -1.55 30.62 -0.97
C VAL A 127 -2.09 31.07 -2.32
N SER A 128 -1.43 32.02 -2.99
CA SER A 128 -1.87 32.49 -4.30
C SER A 128 -1.52 31.47 -5.39
N ARG A 129 -2.40 31.30 -6.38
CA ARG A 129 -2.07 30.53 -7.60
C ARG A 129 -0.88 31.14 -8.34
N GLY A 130 -0.76 32.48 -8.29
CA GLY A 130 0.38 33.20 -8.81
C GLY A 130 1.72 32.73 -8.23
N PHE A 131 1.81 32.52 -6.91
CA PHE A 131 3.01 31.97 -6.28
C PHE A 131 3.29 30.54 -6.72
N ILE A 132 2.27 29.67 -6.77
CA ILE A 132 2.41 28.29 -7.25
C ILE A 132 3.00 28.24 -8.67
N GLN A 133 2.52 29.12 -9.56
CA GLN A 133 3.05 29.24 -10.92
C GLN A 133 4.53 29.66 -10.93
N ARG A 134 4.90 30.68 -10.14
CA ARG A 134 6.31 31.14 -10.03
C ARG A 134 7.22 30.06 -9.48
N LEU A 135 6.79 29.34 -8.43
CA LEU A 135 7.55 28.22 -7.88
C LEU A 135 7.75 27.13 -8.94
N ALA A 136 6.69 26.75 -9.66
CA ALA A 136 6.75 25.74 -10.70
C ALA A 136 7.68 26.14 -11.86
N ASP A 137 7.77 27.43 -12.18
CA ASP A 137 8.67 27.96 -13.23
C ASP A 137 10.13 28.04 -12.77
N SER A 138 10.37 28.10 -11.47
CA SER A 138 11.72 28.13 -10.88
C SER A 138 12.37 26.74 -10.73
N LEU A 139 11.56 25.67 -10.82
CA LEU A 139 12.00 24.31 -10.57
C LEU A 139 12.22 23.53 -11.87
N ASP A 140 13.29 22.73 -11.88
CA ASP A 140 13.54 21.75 -12.94
C ASP A 140 12.68 20.50 -12.70
N LEU A 141 11.40 20.60 -13.08
CA LEU A 141 10.41 19.54 -12.95
C LEU A 141 10.14 18.91 -14.31
N ASP A 142 9.99 17.59 -14.33
CA ASP A 142 9.33 16.93 -15.45
C ASP A 142 7.85 17.37 -15.56
N GLU A 143 7.24 17.08 -16.71
CA GLU A 143 5.85 17.46 -17.01
C GLU A 143 4.86 16.90 -15.98
N ARG A 144 5.14 15.72 -15.39
CA ARG A 144 4.28 15.09 -14.39
C ARG A 144 4.27 15.91 -13.11
N HIS A 145 5.44 16.22 -12.56
CA HIS A 145 5.56 16.95 -11.30
C HIS A 145 5.16 18.41 -11.44
N ARG A 146 5.44 19.01 -12.59
CA ARG A 146 4.96 20.37 -12.90
C ARG A 146 3.43 20.43 -12.88
N ARG A 147 2.77 19.48 -13.53
CA ARG A 147 1.31 19.37 -13.57
C ARG A 147 0.70 19.13 -12.18
N GLU A 148 1.27 18.22 -11.39
CA GLU A 148 0.83 17.98 -10.01
C GLU A 148 0.87 19.26 -9.17
N LEU A 149 1.98 20.02 -9.25
CA LEU A 149 2.13 21.29 -8.55
C LEU A 149 1.08 22.34 -9.02
N LEU A 150 0.85 22.46 -10.33
CA LEU A 150 -0.06 23.50 -10.86
C LEU A 150 -1.56 23.21 -10.64
N HIS A 151 -1.95 21.94 -10.55
CA HIS A 151 -3.36 21.54 -10.44
C HIS A 151 -3.80 21.15 -9.03
N THR A 152 -2.87 21.04 -8.09
CA THR A 152 -3.20 20.82 -6.68
C THR A 152 -3.77 22.11 -6.06
N ASN A 153 -4.92 22.01 -5.39
CA ASN A 153 -5.56 23.16 -4.74
C ASN A 153 -5.33 23.23 -3.22
N ARG A 154 -4.61 22.26 -2.64
CA ARG A 154 -4.28 22.25 -1.21
C ARG A 154 -2.91 21.66 -0.97
N PHE A 155 -2.10 22.33 -0.16
CA PHE A 155 -0.75 21.89 0.19
C PHE A 155 -0.56 21.84 1.70
N GLU A 156 0.17 20.84 2.20
CA GLU A 156 0.89 21.03 3.46
C GLU A 156 2.05 21.98 3.18
N VAL A 157 2.13 23.07 3.96
CA VAL A 157 3.14 24.10 3.81
C VAL A 157 4.13 24.07 4.97
N THR A 158 5.37 24.38 4.67
CA THR A 158 6.34 24.87 5.63
C THR A 158 6.96 26.15 5.08
N THR A 159 6.72 27.28 5.73
CA THR A 159 7.46 28.52 5.48
C THR A 159 8.51 28.67 6.57
N LEU A 160 9.68 29.19 6.25
CA LEU A 160 10.70 29.52 7.25
C LEU A 160 11.39 30.83 6.86
N HIS A 161 11.37 31.79 7.77
CA HIS A 161 11.85 33.16 7.57
C HIS A 161 12.39 33.72 8.90
N ALA A 162 12.80 34.99 8.92
CA ALA A 162 13.40 35.59 10.12
C ALA A 162 12.44 35.66 11.32
N GLY A 163 11.13 35.75 11.05
CA GLY A 163 10.07 35.79 12.04
C GLY A 163 9.70 34.43 12.64
N GLY A 164 10.13 33.32 12.04
CA GLY A 164 9.86 31.97 12.51
C GLY A 164 9.46 31.00 11.40
N GLN A 165 8.69 29.98 11.78
CA GLN A 165 8.17 28.94 10.92
C GLN A 165 6.63 28.90 10.95
N ASP A 166 5.98 28.94 9.79
CA ASP A 166 4.57 28.53 9.64
C ASP A 166 4.47 27.08 9.21
N LYS A 167 3.43 26.40 9.70
CA LYS A 167 3.16 25.00 9.39
C LYS A 167 1.67 24.74 9.51
N GLY A 168 1.12 24.04 8.53
CA GLY A 168 -0.29 23.70 8.43
C GLY A 168 -0.63 23.39 6.98
N HIS A 169 -1.89 23.49 6.63
CA HIS A 169 -2.36 23.37 5.26
C HIS A 169 -2.73 24.74 4.67
N VAL A 170 -2.38 24.97 3.41
CA VAL A 170 -2.80 26.16 2.65
C VAL A 170 -3.73 25.76 1.52
N LEU A 171 -4.80 26.55 1.34
CA LEU A 171 -5.67 26.47 0.18
C LEU A 171 -5.13 27.38 -0.94
N VAL A 172 -5.12 26.90 -2.18
CA VAL A 172 -4.76 27.71 -3.34
C VAL A 172 -5.93 28.60 -3.73
N VAL A 173 -5.68 29.91 -3.84
CA VAL A 173 -6.67 30.93 -4.20
C VAL A 173 -6.17 31.70 -5.43
N ASP A 174 -7.06 31.94 -6.39
CA ASP A 174 -6.71 32.58 -7.66
C ASP A 174 -6.38 34.06 -7.48
N ASP A 175 -7.25 34.78 -6.75
CA ASP A 175 -7.17 36.24 -6.56
C ASP A 175 -6.75 36.61 -5.12
N LEU A 176 -5.58 36.12 -4.68
CA LEU A 176 -5.00 36.51 -3.39
C LEU A 176 -4.02 37.68 -3.60
N ALA A 177 -4.19 38.77 -2.85
CA ALA A 177 -3.38 39.99 -3.00
C ALA A 177 -1.91 39.83 -2.54
N VAL A 178 -1.62 38.77 -1.81
CA VAL A 178 -0.30 38.37 -1.30
C VAL A 178 -0.02 36.93 -1.72
N ASP A 179 1.21 36.46 -1.57
CA ASP A 179 1.56 35.08 -1.90
C ASP A 179 1.06 34.10 -0.85
N PHE A 180 1.14 34.45 0.43
CA PHE A 180 0.63 33.66 1.54
C PHE A 180 -0.15 34.53 2.51
N MET A 181 -1.24 33.98 3.05
CA MET A 181 -2.01 34.62 4.12
C MET A 181 -2.20 33.63 5.26
N PHE A 182 -1.82 34.05 6.46
CA PHE A 182 -1.98 33.32 7.70
C PHE A 182 -2.60 34.21 8.78
N PRO A 183 -3.19 33.64 9.85
CA PRO A 183 -3.60 34.42 11.01
C PRO A 183 -2.41 35.09 11.68
N ALA A 184 -2.63 36.27 12.26
CA ALA A 184 -1.62 36.90 13.12
C ALA A 184 -1.15 35.95 14.24
N ASN A 185 0.16 35.97 14.55
CA ASN A 185 0.81 35.13 15.56
C ASN A 185 0.80 33.60 15.29
N SER A 186 0.51 33.18 14.05
CA SER A 186 0.61 31.79 13.62
C SER A 186 2.07 31.30 13.60
N ALA A 187 2.99 32.12 13.10
CA ALA A 187 4.43 31.82 13.01
C ALA A 187 5.05 31.45 14.37
N LYS A 188 5.86 30.40 14.37
CA LYS A 188 6.49 29.84 15.58
C LYS A 188 7.99 30.08 15.56
N GLN A 189 8.52 30.68 16.64
CA GLN A 189 9.88 31.23 16.68
C GLN A 189 10.96 30.22 17.09
N GLU A 190 10.60 28.99 17.42
CA GLU A 190 11.59 27.97 17.86
C GLU A 190 12.59 27.62 16.74
N LEU A 191 12.22 27.85 15.49
CA LEU A 191 13.07 27.73 14.32
C LEU A 191 12.87 28.95 13.43
N ALA A 192 13.95 29.62 13.02
CA ALA A 192 13.91 30.75 12.11
C ALA A 192 15.04 30.66 11.07
N LEU A 193 14.90 31.38 9.96
CA LEU A 193 15.92 31.56 8.92
C LEU A 193 16.37 33.03 8.92
N VAL A 194 17.62 33.30 9.29
CA VAL A 194 18.11 34.65 9.63
C VAL A 194 19.16 35.19 8.65
N ASP A 195 19.29 34.57 7.48
CA ASP A 195 20.24 34.97 6.43
C ASP A 195 19.61 35.83 5.32
N GLY A 196 18.42 36.39 5.59
CA GLY A 196 17.66 37.22 4.65
C GLY A 196 16.89 36.45 3.58
N ARG A 197 16.87 35.11 3.65
CA ARG A 197 16.06 34.27 2.76
C ARG A 197 14.76 33.84 3.42
N ILE A 198 13.79 33.48 2.59
CA ILE A 198 12.55 32.79 2.93
C ILE A 198 12.61 31.41 2.27
N PHE A 199 12.47 30.36 3.08
CA PHE A 199 12.30 29.00 2.58
C PHE A 199 10.82 28.67 2.51
N ILE A 200 10.40 28.09 1.39
CA ILE A 200 9.05 27.54 1.21
C ILE A 200 9.20 26.07 0.80
N GLY A 201 8.50 25.19 1.49
CA GLY A 201 8.34 23.78 1.11
C GLY A 201 6.85 23.43 1.04
N LEU A 202 6.43 22.82 -0.08
CA LEU A 202 5.06 22.41 -0.32
C LEU A 202 4.96 20.90 -0.54
N TYR A 203 3.86 20.34 -0.05
CA TYR A 203 3.53 18.94 -0.25
C TYR A 203 2.05 18.81 -0.66
N PRO A 204 1.74 18.25 -1.85
CA PRO A 204 0.36 18.13 -2.31
C PRO A 204 -0.50 17.32 -1.36
N ILE A 205 -1.74 17.77 -1.16
CA ILE A 205 -2.74 17.07 -0.34
C ILE A 205 -3.87 16.58 -1.23
N HIS A 206 -4.17 15.29 -1.11
CA HIS A 206 -5.24 14.63 -1.85
C HIS A 206 -6.23 13.98 -0.87
N SER A 207 -7.50 13.94 -1.26
CA SER A 207 -8.51 13.11 -0.61
C SER A 207 -8.50 11.73 -1.23
N GLU A 208 -9.02 10.76 -0.48
CA GLU A 208 -9.17 9.39 -0.96
C GLU A 208 -10.62 8.96 -0.78
N ASP A 209 -11.29 8.53 -1.86
CA ASP A 209 -12.62 7.92 -1.80
C ASP A 209 -12.53 6.42 -1.48
N GLN A 210 -11.61 6.08 -0.60
CA GLN A 210 -11.38 4.74 -0.11
C GLN A 210 -11.14 4.77 1.39
N MET A 211 -11.64 3.74 2.08
CA MET A 211 -11.45 3.62 3.52
C MET A 211 -11.18 2.18 3.92
N CYS A 212 -10.18 2.01 4.79
CA CYS A 212 -9.95 0.77 5.51
C CYS A 212 -10.04 1.03 7.02
N LEU A 213 -11.10 0.51 7.64
CA LEU A 213 -11.31 0.66 9.06
C LEU A 213 -10.22 -0.07 9.85
N ASP A 214 -9.51 0.68 10.69
CA ASP A 214 -8.59 0.13 11.65
C ASP A 214 -9.31 -0.56 12.81
N ILE A 215 -8.61 -1.46 13.50
CA ILE A 215 -9.16 -2.24 14.62
C ILE A 215 -9.73 -1.38 15.76
N GLN A 216 -9.14 -0.20 16.01
CA GLN A 216 -9.59 0.72 17.04
C GLN A 216 -10.89 1.39 16.60
N SER A 217 -11.00 1.85 15.35
CA SER A 217 -12.23 2.34 14.75
C SER A 217 -13.35 1.28 14.76
N ILE A 218 -13.05 0.04 14.36
CA ILE A 218 -14.00 -1.10 14.39
C ILE A 218 -14.54 -1.32 15.81
N ILE A 219 -13.69 -1.31 16.83
CA ILE A 219 -14.09 -1.56 18.23
C ILE A 219 -14.83 -0.36 18.83
N ASN A 220 -14.34 0.86 18.59
CA ASN A 220 -14.92 2.07 19.17
C ASN A 220 -16.31 2.34 18.60
N LEU A 221 -16.51 2.13 17.31
CA LEU A 221 -17.80 2.38 16.63
C LEU A 221 -18.74 1.17 16.68
N HIS A 222 -18.31 -0.01 17.13
CA HIS A 222 -19.21 -1.15 17.32
C HIS A 222 -20.29 -0.85 18.39
N PRO A 223 -21.58 -1.18 18.12
CA PRO A 223 -22.10 -2.05 17.04
C PRO A 223 -22.57 -1.35 15.75
N PHE A 224 -22.22 -0.09 15.49
CA PHE A 224 -22.59 0.57 14.22
C PHE A 224 -22.02 -0.18 13.01
N PHE A 225 -20.73 -0.50 13.03
CA PHE A 225 -20.11 -1.44 12.10
C PHE A 225 -20.24 -2.87 12.64
N GLN A 226 -21.22 -3.61 12.11
CA GLN A 226 -21.47 -5.00 12.47
C GLN A 226 -20.56 -5.94 11.67
N PRO A 227 -20.16 -7.10 12.23
CA PRO A 227 -19.33 -8.09 11.53
C PRO A 227 -19.85 -8.48 10.14
N GLU A 228 -21.18 -8.57 9.99
CA GLU A 228 -21.83 -8.95 8.74
C GLU A 228 -21.63 -7.89 7.65
N HIS A 229 -21.65 -6.59 8.01
CA HIS A 229 -21.35 -5.50 7.07
C HIS A 229 -19.90 -5.57 6.63
N LEU A 230 -18.97 -5.71 7.58
CA LEU A 230 -17.53 -5.76 7.30
C LEU A 230 -17.14 -6.95 6.41
N LEU A 231 -17.75 -8.11 6.65
CA LEU A 231 -17.51 -9.30 5.83
C LEU A 231 -18.12 -9.16 4.43
N ALA A 232 -19.33 -8.61 4.31
CA ALA A 232 -19.95 -8.35 3.01
C ALA A 232 -19.10 -7.38 2.18
N TRP A 233 -18.58 -6.32 2.80
CA TRP A 233 -17.70 -5.36 2.14
C TRP A 233 -16.36 -5.97 1.74
N ALA A 234 -15.75 -6.80 2.59
CA ALA A 234 -14.56 -7.57 2.18
C ALA A 234 -14.83 -8.49 0.98
N GLY A 235 -16.01 -9.11 0.91
CA GLY A 235 -16.44 -9.90 -0.24
C GLY A 235 -16.58 -9.08 -1.52
N MET A 236 -17.23 -7.91 -1.45
CA MET A 236 -17.40 -6.99 -2.58
C MET A 236 -16.05 -6.49 -3.12
N GLU A 237 -15.13 -6.13 -2.21
CA GLU A 237 -13.77 -5.70 -2.56
C GLU A 237 -13.00 -6.81 -3.28
N SER A 238 -13.05 -8.05 -2.75
CA SER A 238 -12.42 -9.21 -3.39
C SER A 238 -12.99 -9.50 -4.78
N ALA A 239 -14.32 -9.43 -4.94
CA ALA A 239 -14.98 -9.66 -6.22
C ALA A 239 -14.57 -8.61 -7.26
N LEU A 240 -14.60 -7.32 -6.90
CA LEU A 240 -14.13 -6.22 -7.74
C LEU A 240 -12.70 -6.47 -8.22
N PHE A 241 -11.83 -6.90 -7.30
CA PHE A 241 -10.42 -7.12 -7.60
C PHE A 241 -10.21 -8.30 -8.57
N LEU A 242 -10.87 -9.43 -8.33
CA LEU A 242 -10.82 -10.61 -9.21
C LEU A 242 -11.37 -10.30 -10.61
N GLU A 243 -12.51 -9.62 -10.68
CA GLU A 243 -13.10 -9.16 -11.95
C GLU A 243 -12.17 -8.18 -12.67
N GLY A 244 -11.54 -7.26 -11.92
CA GLY A 244 -10.55 -6.33 -12.46
C GLY A 244 -9.36 -7.05 -13.08
N ILE A 245 -8.83 -8.09 -12.41
CA ILE A 245 -7.71 -8.88 -12.94
C ILE A 245 -8.15 -9.58 -14.23
N GLY A 246 -9.30 -10.27 -14.20
CA GLY A 246 -9.79 -11.04 -15.35
C GLY A 246 -10.13 -10.19 -16.57
N ASN A 247 -10.77 -9.03 -16.34
CA ASN A 247 -11.28 -8.16 -17.41
C ASN A 247 -10.29 -7.06 -17.85
N GLY A 248 -9.12 -6.96 -17.21
CA GLY A 248 -8.13 -5.94 -17.52
C GLY A 248 -8.54 -4.51 -17.14
N ARG A 249 -9.44 -4.33 -16.15
CA ARG A 249 -9.76 -3.01 -15.58
C ARG A 249 -8.64 -2.60 -14.62
N LEU A 250 -7.49 -2.24 -15.20
CA LEU A 250 -6.24 -2.03 -14.46
C LEU A 250 -6.23 -0.73 -13.64
N GLU A 251 -6.98 0.29 -14.06
CA GLU A 251 -7.07 1.59 -13.37
C GLU A 251 -7.71 1.45 -11.98
N SER A 252 -8.85 0.77 -11.88
CA SER A 252 -9.51 0.53 -10.59
C SER A 252 -8.65 -0.33 -9.67
N ILE A 253 -7.91 -1.29 -10.21
CA ILE A 253 -6.95 -2.12 -9.44
C ILE A 253 -5.79 -1.28 -8.90
N LEU A 254 -5.16 -0.45 -9.73
CA LEU A 254 -4.01 0.36 -9.32
C LEU A 254 -4.41 1.31 -8.20
N ASN A 255 -5.51 2.04 -8.35
CA ASN A 255 -6.02 2.93 -7.31
C ASN A 255 -6.29 2.21 -5.97
N ARG A 256 -6.49 0.89 -5.99
CA ARG A 256 -6.74 0.05 -4.80
C ARG A 256 -5.49 -0.62 -4.24
N LEU A 257 -4.35 -0.56 -4.93
CA LEU A 257 -3.09 -1.19 -4.49
C LEU A 257 -2.13 -0.20 -3.85
N TYR A 258 -2.30 1.10 -4.15
CA TYR A 258 -1.56 2.17 -3.52
C TYR A 258 -2.32 2.69 -2.29
N ASP A 259 -1.88 2.25 -1.11
CA ASP A 259 -1.97 3.07 0.11
C ASP A 259 -0.74 4.00 0.10
N ALA A 260 -0.58 4.82 -0.95
CA ALA A 260 0.52 5.77 -1.01
C ALA A 260 0.20 6.91 -0.05
N GLU A 261 0.49 6.71 1.24
CA GLU A 261 0.50 7.79 2.22
C GLU A 261 1.54 8.86 1.86
N SER A 262 2.44 8.59 0.88
CA SER A 262 3.38 9.57 0.37
C SER A 262 3.72 9.51 -1.12
N VAL A 263 4.09 10.66 -1.69
CA VAL A 263 4.63 10.85 -3.05
C VAL A 263 5.92 10.04 -3.27
N SER A 264 6.69 9.75 -2.22
CA SER A 264 7.85 8.83 -2.28
C SER A 264 7.48 7.38 -2.62
N ASP A 265 6.23 6.96 -2.37
CA ASP A 265 5.76 5.63 -2.73
C ASP A 265 5.53 5.49 -4.25
N LEU A 266 5.38 6.60 -4.97
CA LEU A 266 5.17 6.57 -6.43
C LEU A 266 6.48 6.40 -7.21
N ASP A 267 7.64 6.86 -6.73
CA ASP A 267 8.92 6.57 -7.42
C ASP A 267 9.42 5.15 -7.17
N SER A 268 8.93 4.52 -6.10
CA SER A 268 9.08 3.08 -5.86
C SER A 268 8.44 2.22 -6.96
N LEU A 269 7.69 2.84 -7.90
CA LEU A 269 7.10 2.14 -9.04
C LEU A 269 8.11 1.56 -10.02
N THR A 270 9.23 2.25 -10.22
CA THR A 270 10.34 1.72 -11.02
C THR A 270 11.02 0.52 -10.34
N GLU A 271 10.88 0.42 -9.01
CA GLU A 271 11.33 -0.73 -8.20
C GLU A 271 10.25 -1.83 -8.10
N TRP A 272 9.00 -1.50 -8.43
CA TRP A 272 7.86 -2.41 -8.50
C TRP A 272 7.57 -2.81 -9.96
N HIS A 273 8.29 -3.81 -10.46
CA HIS A 273 8.10 -4.38 -11.81
C HIS A 273 6.64 -4.65 -12.21
N VAL A 274 5.75 -4.95 -11.26
CA VAL A 274 4.31 -5.14 -11.50
C VAL A 274 3.61 -3.82 -11.85
N GLY A 275 3.93 -2.73 -11.17
CA GLY A 275 3.39 -1.41 -11.49
C GLY A 275 3.86 -0.92 -12.85
N GLU A 276 5.16 -1.10 -13.15
CA GLU A 276 5.71 -0.80 -14.47
C GLU A 276 5.05 -1.67 -15.57
N TYR A 277 4.86 -2.96 -15.31
CA TYR A 277 4.17 -3.88 -16.23
C TYR A 277 2.76 -3.39 -16.58
N ILE A 278 1.96 -3.07 -15.55
CA ILE A 278 0.59 -2.57 -15.72
C ILE A 278 0.60 -1.23 -16.47
N ALA A 279 1.44 -0.28 -16.02
CA ALA A 279 1.54 1.05 -16.63
C ALA A 279 2.01 1.02 -18.09
N SER A 280 2.77 -0.02 -18.48
CA SER A 280 3.22 -0.25 -19.86
C SER A 280 2.16 -0.97 -20.72
N GLY A 281 0.95 -1.18 -20.21
CA GLY A 281 -0.15 -1.81 -20.92
C GLY A 281 -0.21 -3.34 -20.82
N GLY A 282 0.52 -3.93 -19.88
CA GLY A 282 0.53 -5.36 -19.66
C GLY A 282 -0.79 -5.85 -19.05
N SER A 283 -1.44 -6.81 -19.70
CA SER A 283 -2.60 -7.49 -19.12
C SER A 283 -2.15 -8.46 -18.03
N LEU A 284 -2.75 -8.40 -16.83
CA LEU A 284 -2.41 -9.32 -15.74
C LEU A 284 -2.62 -10.78 -16.14
N MET A 285 -3.63 -11.06 -16.95
CA MET A 285 -3.95 -12.40 -17.44
C MET A 285 -2.93 -12.97 -18.44
N TRP A 286 -1.89 -12.23 -18.83
CA TRP A 286 -0.80 -12.82 -19.61
C TRP A 286 0.10 -13.70 -18.77
N PHE A 287 0.25 -13.38 -17.47
CA PHE A 287 1.22 -14.06 -16.61
C PHE A 287 0.63 -14.41 -15.25
N SER A 288 0.64 -15.69 -14.89
CA SER A 288 0.22 -16.20 -13.59
C SER A 288 0.97 -15.52 -12.44
N GLY A 289 2.26 -15.23 -12.61
CA GLY A 289 3.08 -14.50 -11.65
C GLY A 289 2.58 -13.08 -11.42
N MET A 290 2.07 -12.40 -12.46
CA MET A 290 1.50 -11.06 -12.35
C MET A 290 0.16 -11.07 -11.61
N VAL A 291 -0.74 -12.01 -11.96
CA VAL A 291 -2.00 -12.25 -11.22
C VAL A 291 -1.71 -12.43 -9.73
N LYS A 292 -0.79 -13.34 -9.38
CA LYS A 292 -0.44 -13.64 -7.99
C LYS A 292 0.25 -12.47 -7.28
N ALA A 293 1.17 -11.77 -7.95
CA ALA A 293 1.88 -10.65 -7.35
C ALA A 293 0.93 -9.49 -6.99
N VAL A 294 0.02 -9.17 -7.91
CA VAL A 294 -1.02 -8.16 -7.71
C VAL A 294 -2.00 -8.58 -6.61
N ALA A 295 -2.51 -9.82 -6.66
CA ALA A 295 -3.41 -10.34 -5.64
C ALA A 295 -2.79 -10.41 -4.24
N LYS A 296 -1.49 -10.74 -4.14
CA LYS A 296 -0.76 -10.74 -2.86
C LYS A 296 -0.60 -9.35 -2.27
N GLN A 297 -0.48 -8.32 -3.11
CA GLN A 297 -0.50 -6.93 -2.64
C GLN A 297 -1.89 -6.57 -2.09
N HIS A 298 -2.97 -6.98 -2.76
CA HIS A 298 -4.33 -6.79 -2.28
C HIS A 298 -4.64 -7.54 -0.98
N LEU A 299 -4.11 -8.75 -0.79
CA LEU A 299 -4.22 -9.51 0.46
C LEU A 299 -3.69 -8.75 1.69
N LYS A 300 -2.78 -7.78 1.50
CA LYS A 300 -2.32 -6.91 2.60
C LYS A 300 -3.42 -5.94 3.07
N ARG A 301 -4.36 -5.58 2.19
CA ARG A 301 -5.55 -4.75 2.50
C ARG A 301 -6.71 -5.57 3.04
N LEU A 302 -6.87 -6.81 2.56
CA LEU A 302 -7.87 -7.76 3.08
C LEU A 302 -7.39 -8.41 4.38
N GLY A 303 -7.75 -7.86 5.55
CA GLY A 303 -7.77 -8.61 6.81
C GLY A 303 -6.45 -8.75 7.59
N SER A 304 -6.55 -9.44 8.73
CA SER A 304 -5.59 -9.43 9.84
C SER A 304 -4.18 -9.88 9.46
N ARG A 305 -3.21 -8.97 9.49
CA ARG A 305 -1.93 -9.37 10.06
C ARG A 305 -2.17 -9.57 11.56
N ALA A 306 -1.54 -10.56 12.18
CA ALA A 306 -1.80 -10.93 13.58
C ALA A 306 -1.80 -9.72 14.56
N SER A 307 -1.14 -8.61 14.19
CA SER A 307 -1.16 -7.36 14.95
C SER A 307 -2.00 -6.19 14.37
N LYS A 308 -2.54 -6.22 13.15
CA LYS A 308 -3.22 -5.08 12.49
C LYS A 308 -4.45 -5.51 11.68
N LEU A 309 -5.60 -5.73 12.33
CA LEU A 309 -6.88 -5.88 11.63
C LEU A 309 -7.21 -4.59 10.86
N ARG A 310 -7.55 -4.75 9.58
CA ARG A 310 -8.01 -3.72 8.65
C ARG A 310 -9.16 -4.31 7.84
N CYS A 311 -10.25 -3.56 7.71
CA CYS A 311 -11.41 -3.99 6.92
C CYS A 311 -11.76 -2.92 5.88
N PRO A 312 -11.84 -3.24 4.58
CA PRO A 312 -12.35 -2.29 3.59
C PRO A 312 -13.81 -1.92 3.92
N ALA A 313 -14.15 -0.66 3.69
CA ALA A 313 -15.48 -0.13 3.89
C ALA A 313 -15.76 1.02 2.90
N PRO A 314 -17.03 1.21 2.48
CA PRO A 314 -17.41 2.40 1.72
C PRO A 314 -17.10 3.66 2.52
N GLY A 315 -16.56 4.70 1.89
CA GLY A 315 -16.19 5.95 2.55
C GLY A 315 -14.83 6.44 2.07
N GLY A 316 -14.33 7.48 2.72
CA GLY A 316 -13.11 8.14 2.29
C GLY A 316 -12.40 8.91 3.39
N ARG A 317 -11.29 9.54 3.01
CA ARG A 317 -10.45 10.38 3.86
C ARG A 317 -10.39 11.77 3.26
N TYR A 318 -10.74 12.76 4.08
CA TYR A 318 -10.72 14.18 3.73
C TYR A 318 -10.04 14.96 4.85
N TYR A 319 -9.52 16.14 4.53
CA TYR A 319 -9.01 17.05 5.54
C TYR A 319 -10.05 18.10 5.89
N ILE A 320 -10.25 18.37 7.16
CA ILE A 320 -11.34 19.25 7.60
C ILE A 320 -10.93 20.72 7.54
N PHE A 321 -11.83 21.61 7.12
CA PHE A 321 -11.68 23.07 7.24
C PHE A 321 -13.02 23.71 7.59
N PRO A 322 -13.02 24.79 8.39
CA PRO A 322 -14.15 25.71 8.48
C PRO A 322 -14.43 26.37 7.14
N ALA A 323 -15.71 26.64 6.86
CA ALA A 323 -16.17 27.21 5.61
C ALA A 323 -15.53 28.58 5.32
N THR A 324 -15.25 29.39 6.36
CA THR A 324 -14.59 30.70 6.21
C THR A 324 -13.22 30.63 5.52
N VAL A 325 -12.44 29.55 5.74
CA VAL A 325 -11.10 29.40 5.16
C VAL A 325 -11.15 29.32 3.63
N GLY A 326 -12.24 28.78 3.08
CA GLY A 326 -12.48 28.69 1.64
C GLY A 326 -13.44 29.73 1.09
N ASN A 327 -13.83 30.74 1.88
CA ASN A 327 -14.90 31.68 1.55
C ASN A 327 -16.19 30.97 1.07
N ARG A 328 -16.60 29.93 1.80
CA ARG A 328 -17.78 29.10 1.49
C ARG A 328 -18.90 29.34 2.48
N GLU A 329 -20.10 28.98 2.09
CA GLU A 329 -21.27 28.92 2.97
C GLU A 329 -21.67 27.46 3.20
N VAL A 330 -21.51 26.97 4.43
CA VAL A 330 -21.99 25.65 4.86
C VAL A 330 -23.00 25.86 5.99
N PRO A 331 -24.25 25.38 5.86
CA PRO A 331 -25.24 25.51 6.93
C PRO A 331 -24.85 24.75 8.20
N GLU A 332 -25.29 25.21 9.37
CA GLU A 332 -25.13 24.46 10.63
C GLU A 332 -25.68 23.03 10.52
N GLY A 333 -24.98 22.08 11.13
CA GLY A 333 -25.25 20.65 11.07
C GLY A 333 -24.96 19.99 9.70
N HIS A 334 -24.33 20.71 8.76
CA HIS A 334 -24.00 20.21 7.43
C HIS A 334 -22.50 20.15 7.15
N ILE A 335 -22.16 19.40 6.11
CA ILE A 335 -20.81 19.26 5.57
C ILE A 335 -20.85 19.19 4.06
N GLU A 336 -19.82 19.75 3.42
CA GLU A 336 -19.59 19.62 1.99
C GLU A 336 -18.24 18.96 1.73
N LEU A 337 -18.25 17.80 1.07
CA LEU A 337 -17.04 17.14 0.60
C LEU A 337 -16.64 17.72 -0.76
N ASP A 338 -15.39 18.15 -0.87
CA ASP A 338 -14.80 18.74 -2.06
C ASP A 338 -13.47 18.01 -2.40
N PRO A 339 -13.51 17.03 -3.31
CA PRO A 339 -12.32 16.27 -3.68
C PRO A 339 -11.28 17.12 -4.43
N ALA A 340 -11.68 18.21 -5.08
CA ALA A 340 -10.74 19.08 -5.82
C ALA A 340 -9.79 19.83 -4.88
N CYS A 341 -10.25 20.11 -3.66
CA CYS A 341 -9.44 20.70 -2.59
C CYS A 341 -9.01 19.69 -1.52
N ALA A 342 -9.39 18.41 -1.66
CA ALA A 342 -9.24 17.38 -0.64
C ALA A 342 -9.90 17.73 0.71
N THR A 343 -10.98 18.51 0.70
CA THR A 343 -11.50 19.18 1.89
C THR A 343 -12.91 18.72 2.27
N ALA A 344 -13.11 18.54 3.58
CA ALA A 344 -14.40 18.43 4.23
C ALA A 344 -14.75 19.79 4.86
N TRP A 345 -15.59 20.57 4.17
CA TRP A 345 -15.99 21.91 4.61
C TRP A 345 -17.12 21.83 5.63
N VAL A 346 -16.90 22.42 6.81
CA VAL A 346 -17.89 22.45 7.90
C VAL A 346 -18.27 23.87 8.27
N ASN A 347 -19.44 24.04 8.88
CA ASN A 347 -19.88 25.34 9.36
C ASN A 347 -18.96 25.90 10.46
N ASP A 348 -18.71 27.21 10.45
CA ASP A 348 -17.81 27.88 11.39
C ASP A 348 -18.30 27.81 12.85
N ASN A 349 -19.61 27.88 13.09
CA ASN A 349 -20.18 27.78 14.44
C ASN A 349 -20.12 26.33 14.95
N ASP A 350 -20.38 25.34 14.10
CA ASP A 350 -20.18 23.93 14.46
C ASP A 350 -18.71 23.65 14.81
N TRP A 351 -17.77 24.23 14.07
CA TRP A 351 -16.33 24.15 14.36
C TRP A 351 -16.03 24.66 15.77
N LEU A 352 -16.43 25.90 16.06
CA LEU A 352 -16.11 26.60 17.31
C LEU A 352 -16.81 26.02 18.54
N THR A 353 -17.98 25.39 18.38
CA THR A 353 -18.82 24.98 19.52
C THR A 353 -18.87 23.48 19.75
N THR A 354 -18.57 22.66 18.74
CA THR A 354 -18.80 21.21 18.81
C THR A 354 -17.66 20.40 18.22
N ILE A 355 -17.29 20.64 16.95
CA ILE A 355 -16.44 19.71 16.19
C ILE A 355 -15.04 19.62 16.80
N VAL A 356 -14.39 20.75 17.08
CA VAL A 356 -13.04 20.76 17.65
C VAL A 356 -13.02 20.00 18.98
N ASP A 357 -13.95 20.30 19.88
CA ASP A 357 -14.01 19.65 21.20
C ASP A 357 -14.34 18.16 21.12
N VAL A 358 -15.31 17.78 20.29
CA VAL A 358 -15.74 16.38 20.12
C VAL A 358 -14.69 15.55 19.41
N LEU A 359 -13.98 16.13 18.45
CA LEU A 359 -12.89 15.47 17.72
C LEU A 359 -11.54 15.73 18.39
N GLY A 360 -11.50 15.97 19.71
CA GLY A 360 -10.27 15.93 20.50
C GLY A 360 -9.25 17.03 20.16
N GLY A 361 -9.71 18.25 19.88
CA GLY A 361 -8.88 19.40 19.57
C GLY A 361 -8.36 19.41 18.14
N CYS A 362 -9.15 18.93 17.17
CA CYS A 362 -8.71 18.89 15.78
C CYS A 362 -8.44 20.29 15.20
N ASP A 363 -7.49 20.37 14.28
CA ASP A 363 -7.15 21.59 13.55
C ASP A 363 -7.28 21.40 12.01
N GLY A 364 -6.99 22.44 11.25
CA GLY A 364 -7.14 22.42 9.79
C GLY A 364 -6.11 21.59 9.04
N ASP A 365 -5.10 21.01 9.69
CA ASP A 365 -4.21 20.03 9.06
C ASP A 365 -4.56 18.57 9.41
N ASP A 366 -5.63 18.34 10.19
CA ASP A 366 -6.11 17.01 10.51
C ASP A 366 -6.94 16.38 9.38
N ALA A 367 -6.66 15.10 9.15
CA ALA A 367 -7.49 14.24 8.31
C ALA A 367 -8.59 13.56 9.14
N VAL A 368 -9.76 13.40 8.53
CA VAL A 368 -10.90 12.68 9.07
C VAL A 368 -11.31 11.55 8.13
N TRP A 369 -11.70 10.43 8.72
CA TRP A 369 -12.46 9.41 8.03
C TRP A 369 -13.91 9.88 7.87
N VAL A 370 -14.47 9.63 6.70
CA VAL A 370 -15.82 10.03 6.33
C VAL A 370 -16.58 8.81 5.83
N PHE A 371 -17.67 8.47 6.52
CA PHE A 371 -18.54 7.35 6.17
C PHE A 371 -19.95 7.86 5.83
N PRO A 372 -20.33 7.91 4.54
CA PRO A 372 -21.69 8.23 4.12
C PRO A 372 -22.64 7.06 4.39
N PHE A 373 -23.87 7.35 4.84
CA PHE A 373 -24.91 6.34 5.00
C PHE A 373 -26.32 6.92 4.95
N SER A 374 -27.29 6.07 4.59
CA SER A 374 -28.72 6.36 4.78
C SER A 374 -29.18 5.85 6.13
N ASP A 375 -29.66 6.74 7.00
CA ASP A 375 -30.02 6.41 8.37
C ASP A 375 -31.45 5.85 8.47
N ARG A 376 -31.58 4.54 8.72
CA ARG A 376 -32.89 3.89 8.86
C ARG A 376 -33.69 4.40 10.04
N ASP A 377 -33.03 4.92 11.07
CA ASP A 377 -33.71 5.44 12.26
C ASP A 377 -34.24 6.87 12.05
N ASP A 378 -33.83 7.54 10.96
CA ASP A 378 -34.24 8.91 10.59
C ASP A 378 -34.80 8.93 9.15
N GLY A 379 -35.68 7.97 8.84
CA GLY A 379 -36.42 7.95 7.57
C GLY A 379 -35.54 7.76 6.32
N ASN A 380 -34.37 7.13 6.44
CA ASN A 380 -33.35 6.98 5.40
C ASN A 380 -32.69 8.29 4.94
N LYS A 381 -32.75 9.36 5.75
CA LYS A 381 -31.99 10.58 5.45
C LYS A 381 -30.49 10.29 5.35
N GLN A 382 -29.83 10.96 4.41
CA GLN A 382 -28.39 10.85 4.22
C GLN A 382 -27.65 11.57 5.36
N LYS A 383 -26.60 10.91 5.86
CA LYS A 383 -25.70 11.42 6.90
C LYS A 383 -24.27 11.04 6.58
N LEU A 384 -23.34 11.82 7.11
CA LEU A 384 -21.91 11.59 7.06
C LEU A 384 -21.42 11.43 8.50
N LEU A 385 -20.87 10.26 8.81
CA LEU A 385 -20.17 9.98 10.06
C LEU A 385 -18.69 10.32 9.90
N ILE A 386 -18.16 11.14 10.82
CA ILE A 386 -16.81 11.70 10.72
C ILE A 386 -16.04 11.48 12.01
N TRP A 387 -14.80 11.00 11.92
CA TRP A 387 -13.91 10.81 13.08
C TRP A 387 -12.43 10.85 12.67
N ARG A 388 -11.53 11.13 13.62
CA ARG A 388 -10.08 11.06 13.42
C ARG A 388 -9.53 9.66 13.67
N SER A 389 -8.30 9.37 13.24
CA SER A 389 -7.57 8.17 13.69
C SER A 389 -6.18 8.58 14.21
N PRO A 390 -5.80 8.19 15.44
CA PRO A 390 -6.56 7.39 16.40
C PRO A 390 -7.77 8.15 16.99
N ASN A 391 -8.80 7.43 17.42
CA ASN A 391 -9.95 7.99 18.15
C ASN A 391 -10.21 7.35 19.51
N GLN A 392 -10.85 8.08 20.41
CA GLN A 392 -11.44 7.56 21.64
C GLN A 392 -12.90 7.11 21.40
N LEU A 393 -13.42 6.26 22.29
CA LEU A 393 -14.83 5.89 22.29
C LEU A 393 -15.71 7.14 22.38
N GLY A 394 -16.59 7.34 21.39
CA GLY A 394 -17.51 8.47 21.32
C GLY A 394 -16.96 9.70 20.58
N GLU A 395 -15.71 9.67 20.12
CA GLU A 395 -15.06 10.75 19.38
C GLU A 395 -15.48 10.69 17.90
N TYR A 396 -16.70 11.18 17.60
CA TYR A 396 -17.26 11.24 16.24
C TYR A 396 -18.32 12.33 16.12
N VAL A 397 -18.55 12.81 14.89
CA VAL A 397 -19.60 13.77 14.54
C VAL A 397 -20.51 13.19 13.45
N LEU A 398 -21.80 13.55 13.49
CA LEU A 398 -22.77 13.26 12.44
C LEU A 398 -23.23 14.56 11.81
N LEU A 399 -22.99 14.73 10.50
CA LEU A 399 -23.41 15.89 9.73
C LEU A 399 -24.26 15.45 8.54
N ARG A 400 -25.03 16.38 7.98
CA ARG A 400 -25.80 16.15 6.74
C ARG A 400 -25.01 16.64 5.53
N PRO A 401 -25.02 15.94 4.39
CA PRO A 401 -24.43 16.48 3.16
C PRO A 401 -25.17 17.76 2.74
N THR A 402 -24.44 18.78 2.28
CA THR A 402 -25.02 19.88 1.50
C THR A 402 -25.51 19.36 0.13
N ALA A 403 -26.25 20.19 -0.61
CA ALA A 403 -26.70 19.84 -1.95
C ALA A 403 -25.55 19.62 -2.95
N ASN A 404 -24.42 20.30 -2.76
CA ASN A 404 -23.23 20.22 -3.60
C ASN A 404 -22.17 19.25 -3.06
N CYS A 405 -22.47 18.54 -1.96
CA CYS A 405 -21.54 17.60 -1.36
C CYS A 405 -21.20 16.48 -2.33
N HIS A 406 -19.91 16.25 -2.56
CA HIS A 406 -19.45 15.10 -3.34
C HIS A 406 -19.98 13.80 -2.74
N ALA A 407 -20.54 12.96 -3.61
CA ALA A 407 -21.04 11.65 -3.24
C ALA A 407 -19.92 10.63 -3.42
N ILE A 408 -19.28 10.23 -2.32
CA ILE A 408 -18.29 9.14 -2.34
C ILE A 408 -18.96 7.89 -2.94
N ALA A 409 -18.42 7.39 -4.04
CA ALA A 409 -18.92 6.22 -4.73
C ALA A 409 -17.90 5.09 -4.60
N TRP A 410 -18.19 4.13 -3.72
CA TRP A 410 -17.32 2.98 -3.56
C TRP A 410 -17.62 1.97 -4.66
N GLU A 411 -16.71 1.83 -5.61
CA GLU A 411 -16.82 0.83 -6.67
C GLU A 411 -16.90 -0.59 -6.10
N VAL A 412 -17.74 -1.40 -6.73
CA VAL A 412 -17.96 -2.81 -6.41
C VAL A 412 -18.07 -3.59 -7.72
N GLY A 413 -17.87 -4.91 -7.67
CA GLY A 413 -17.94 -5.75 -8.86
C GLY A 413 -19.30 -5.69 -9.57
N ASP A 414 -19.33 -6.12 -10.84
CA ASP A 414 -20.50 -6.09 -11.73
C ASP A 414 -21.68 -6.93 -11.19
N SER A 415 -21.42 -7.78 -10.19
CA SER A 415 -22.43 -8.53 -9.44
C SER A 415 -23.38 -7.67 -8.59
N VAL A 416 -23.07 -6.39 -8.34
CA VAL A 416 -23.94 -5.45 -7.63
C VAL A 416 -24.61 -4.51 -8.64
N ALA A 417 -25.95 -4.42 -8.61
CA ALA A 417 -26.72 -3.54 -9.48
C ALA A 417 -26.26 -2.07 -9.35
N GLY A 418 -25.74 -1.50 -10.44
CA GLY A 418 -25.21 -0.14 -10.49
C GLY A 418 -23.69 -0.02 -10.26
N GLY A 419 -22.98 -1.11 -9.94
CA GLY A 419 -21.51 -1.16 -9.86
C GLY A 419 -20.86 -0.30 -8.76
N GLN A 420 -21.65 0.39 -7.93
CA GLN A 420 -21.16 1.33 -6.90
C GLN A 420 -22.06 1.36 -5.65
N VAL A 421 -21.47 1.68 -4.51
CA VAL A 421 -22.14 1.88 -3.21
C VAL A 421 -21.76 3.25 -2.64
N SER A 422 -22.73 4.17 -2.51
CA SER A 422 -22.48 5.50 -1.93
C SER A 422 -23.09 5.71 -0.56
N TYR A 423 -24.32 5.27 -0.33
CA TYR A 423 -25.03 5.45 0.95
C TYR A 423 -25.57 4.11 1.46
N PRO A 424 -24.72 3.24 2.04
CA PRO A 424 -25.19 2.01 2.69
C PRO A 424 -26.25 2.32 3.75
N LYS A 425 -27.26 1.46 3.88
CA LYS A 425 -28.35 1.66 4.85
C LYS A 425 -27.92 1.22 6.24
N MET A 426 -27.72 2.17 7.15
CA MET A 426 -27.21 1.93 8.51
C MET A 426 -28.21 2.44 9.58
N LYS A 427 -27.89 2.26 10.86
CA LYS A 427 -28.76 2.65 11.99
C LYS A 427 -27.95 3.51 12.96
N SER A 428 -28.16 4.82 12.98
CA SER A 428 -27.37 5.72 13.83
C SER A 428 -27.53 5.43 15.33
N ARG A 429 -28.66 4.83 15.77
CA ARG A 429 -28.86 4.44 17.17
C ARG A 429 -27.90 3.35 17.67
N LEU A 430 -27.15 2.72 16.76
CA LEU A 430 -26.11 1.72 17.10
C LEU A 430 -24.74 2.36 17.34
N LEU A 431 -24.58 3.67 17.11
CA LEU A 431 -23.38 4.39 17.50
C LEU A 431 -23.26 4.45 19.03
N PRO A 432 -22.03 4.42 19.57
CA PRO A 432 -21.83 4.68 21.00
C PRO A 432 -22.26 6.10 21.35
N ASN A 433 -22.50 6.39 22.63
CA ASN A 433 -22.70 7.77 23.07
C ASN A 433 -21.51 8.63 22.65
N ARG A 434 -21.80 9.82 22.12
CA ARG A 434 -20.78 10.82 21.78
C ARG A 434 -20.03 11.26 23.03
N ILE A 435 -18.76 11.61 22.88
CA ILE A 435 -17.84 11.85 24.01
C ILE A 435 -18.30 12.99 24.93
N ASP A 436 -18.89 14.04 24.37
CA ASP A 436 -19.47 15.18 25.07
C ASP A 436 -20.78 14.85 25.82
N SER A 437 -21.39 13.71 25.51
CA SER A 437 -22.55 13.17 26.23
C SER A 437 -22.15 12.17 27.32
N ALA A 438 -20.85 11.89 27.47
CA ALA A 438 -20.30 10.96 28.45
C ALA A 438 -19.58 11.72 29.58
N ASN A 439 -19.83 11.31 30.82
CA ASN A 439 -19.20 11.93 31.99
C ASN A 439 -17.92 11.17 32.39
N TYR A 440 -16.79 11.51 31.79
CA TYR A 440 -15.47 11.00 32.18
C TYR A 440 -14.76 11.96 33.13
N GLN A 441 -14.13 11.42 34.18
CA GLN A 441 -13.24 12.14 35.07
C GLN A 441 -11.80 11.93 34.61
N TYR A 442 -11.17 13.00 34.14
CA TYR A 442 -9.79 12.99 33.70
C TYR A 442 -8.85 13.42 34.82
N GLY A 443 -7.72 12.72 34.96
CA GLY A 443 -6.60 13.21 35.75
C GLY A 443 -5.85 14.34 35.04
N GLU A 444 -5.05 15.06 35.81
CA GLU A 444 -4.19 16.13 35.29
C GLU A 444 -2.76 15.61 35.09
N LEU A 445 -2.23 15.82 33.89
CA LEU A 445 -0.81 15.61 33.60
C LEU A 445 -0.03 16.86 34.01
N LYS A 446 1.18 16.65 34.53
CA LYS A 446 2.04 17.73 35.02
C LYS A 446 3.33 17.78 34.21
N GLU A 447 3.95 18.95 34.21
CA GLU A 447 5.34 19.07 33.83
C GLU A 447 6.20 18.19 34.73
N ALA A 448 7.21 17.58 34.13
CA ALA A 448 8.11 16.74 34.86
C ALA A 448 9.04 17.57 35.77
N SER A 449 9.30 17.10 36.99
CA SER A 449 10.22 17.74 37.95
C SER A 449 11.70 17.50 37.61
N ASP A 450 12.02 17.43 36.32
CA ASP A 450 13.35 17.08 35.85
C ASP A 450 14.23 18.29 36.13
N GLY A 451 15.14 18.19 37.09
CA GLY A 451 16.01 19.28 37.58
C GLY A 451 17.00 19.85 36.55
N HIS A 452 16.73 19.68 35.26
CA HIS A 452 17.48 20.24 34.15
C HIS A 452 16.95 21.64 33.87
N ARG A 453 17.84 22.64 33.94
CA ARG A 453 17.54 24.02 33.56
C ARG A 453 16.90 24.02 32.17
N THR A 454 15.83 24.78 32.00
CA THR A 454 15.29 25.16 30.69
C THR A 454 16.37 25.97 29.97
N ASN A 455 17.26 25.27 29.28
CA ASN A 455 18.20 25.91 28.37
C ASN A 455 17.36 26.53 27.26
N VAL A 456 17.45 27.85 27.14
CA VAL A 456 16.80 28.62 26.07
C VAL A 456 17.59 28.52 24.76
N SER A 457 18.89 28.25 24.84
CA SER A 457 19.78 28.06 23.69
C SER A 457 19.97 26.58 23.37
N TYR A 458 19.96 26.26 22.07
CA TYR A 458 20.21 24.91 21.58
C TYR A 458 21.68 24.49 21.74
N SER A 459 21.90 23.26 22.20
CA SER A 459 23.13 22.50 22.00
C SER A 459 22.78 21.00 21.94
N VAL A 460 23.70 20.18 21.42
CA VAL A 460 23.53 18.72 21.40
C VAL A 460 23.34 18.16 22.81
N GLU A 461 24.06 18.69 23.79
CA GLU A 461 23.97 18.32 25.20
C GLU A 461 22.65 18.78 25.84
N ALA A 462 22.14 19.96 25.44
CA ALA A 462 20.87 20.48 25.93
C ALA A 462 19.68 19.56 25.58
N MET A 463 19.80 18.74 24.52
CA MET A 463 18.78 17.76 24.14
C MET A 463 18.71 16.55 25.07
N ALA A 464 19.66 16.34 25.99
CA ALA A 464 19.70 15.16 26.85
C ALA A 464 18.47 14.99 27.75
N SER A 465 17.92 16.08 28.26
CA SER A 465 16.67 16.07 29.05
C SER A 465 15.46 15.65 28.19
N THR A 466 15.38 16.20 26.97
CA THR A 466 14.32 15.88 26.00
C THR A 466 14.38 14.42 25.59
N ILE A 467 15.58 13.88 25.34
CA ILE A 467 15.81 12.47 24.99
C ILE A 467 15.42 11.55 26.15
N SER A 468 15.83 11.88 27.37
CA SER A 468 15.49 11.10 28.57
C SER A 468 13.98 11.07 28.80
N ARG A 469 13.31 12.22 28.62
CA ARG A 469 11.86 12.35 28.72
C ARG A 469 11.13 11.55 27.63
N ALA A 470 11.60 11.63 26.39
CA ALA A 470 11.04 10.88 25.27
C ALA A 470 11.17 9.37 25.45
N ALA A 471 12.33 8.92 25.95
CA ALA A 471 12.53 7.53 26.31
C ALA A 471 11.62 7.08 27.47
N ALA A 472 11.40 7.93 28.48
CA ALA A 472 10.49 7.62 29.59
C ALA A 472 9.02 7.48 29.13
N ASN A 473 8.61 8.37 28.22
CA ASN A 473 7.28 8.43 27.60
C ASN A 473 7.08 7.41 26.47
N GLN A 474 8.15 6.72 26.03
CA GLN A 474 8.10 5.78 24.91
C GLN A 474 6.99 4.74 25.08
N GLY A 475 6.20 4.58 24.02
CA GLY A 475 5.11 3.59 23.92
C GLY A 475 3.90 3.88 24.82
N VAL A 476 3.86 5.00 25.55
CA VAL A 476 2.74 5.30 26.46
C VAL A 476 1.46 5.65 25.70
N LEU A 477 1.53 6.46 24.65
CA LEU A 477 0.38 6.76 23.78
C LEU A 477 -0.21 5.49 23.16
N GLY A 478 0.62 4.68 22.49
CA GLY A 478 0.17 3.40 21.92
C GLY A 478 -0.39 2.44 22.98
N GLY A 479 0.23 2.42 24.17
CA GLY A 479 -0.29 1.69 25.33
C GLY A 479 -1.66 2.19 25.78
N PHE A 480 -1.87 3.50 25.83
CA PHE A 480 -3.14 4.12 26.24
C PHE A 480 -4.26 3.82 25.24
N CYS A 481 -4.03 4.02 23.94
CA CYS A 481 -4.98 3.66 22.88
C CYS A 481 -5.34 2.18 22.94
N ASN A 482 -4.35 1.29 23.08
CA ASN A 482 -4.58 -0.15 23.25
C ASN A 482 -5.47 -0.42 24.47
N VAL A 483 -5.16 0.14 25.65
CA VAL A 483 -5.94 -0.12 26.87
C VAL A 483 -7.37 0.42 26.77
N ALA A 484 -7.57 1.62 26.23
CA ALA A 484 -8.89 2.20 26.01
C ALA A 484 -9.74 1.33 25.08
N MET A 485 -9.16 0.90 23.95
CA MET A 485 -9.78 -0.05 23.02
C MET A 485 -10.13 -1.39 23.70
N LEU A 486 -9.21 -1.96 24.49
CA LEU A 486 -9.46 -3.20 25.23
C LEU A 486 -10.59 -3.03 26.27
N CYS A 487 -10.68 -1.88 26.94
CA CYS A 487 -11.80 -1.59 27.82
C CYS A 487 -13.14 -1.60 27.07
N LYS A 488 -13.21 -0.96 25.90
CA LYS A 488 -14.39 -1.01 25.05
C LYS A 488 -14.71 -2.43 24.59
N ALA A 489 -13.73 -3.21 24.15
CA ALA A 489 -13.94 -4.59 23.71
C ALA A 489 -14.47 -5.50 24.84
N VAL A 490 -13.84 -5.47 26.02
CA VAL A 490 -14.18 -6.37 27.14
C VAL A 490 -15.42 -5.90 27.92
N TYR A 491 -15.57 -4.58 28.11
CA TYR A 491 -16.60 -4.02 28.98
C TYR A 491 -17.73 -3.31 28.25
N GLY A 492 -17.58 -2.99 26.97
CA GLY A 492 -18.53 -2.20 26.18
C GLY A 492 -18.41 -0.69 26.38
N ARG A 493 -17.54 -0.23 27.31
CA ARG A 493 -17.35 1.17 27.70
C ARG A 493 -15.93 1.43 28.21
N LEU A 494 -15.54 2.70 28.24
CA LEU A 494 -14.38 3.18 29.00
C LEU A 494 -14.71 3.27 30.49
N PRO A 495 -13.70 3.23 31.39
CA PRO A 495 -13.90 3.49 32.80
C PRO A 495 -14.22 4.97 33.06
N ASP A 496 -15.02 5.24 34.10
CA ASP A 496 -15.43 6.60 34.47
C ASP A 496 -14.25 7.50 34.89
N LYS A 497 -13.10 6.90 35.26
CA LYS A 497 -11.87 7.60 35.64
C LYS A 497 -10.73 7.23 34.69
N LEU A 498 -10.28 8.22 33.92
CA LEU A 498 -9.17 8.12 32.98
C LEU A 498 -7.98 8.94 33.48
N PRO A 499 -6.73 8.52 33.23
CA PRO A 499 -5.55 9.22 33.72
C PRO A 499 -5.36 10.60 33.06
N ALA A 500 -5.86 10.78 31.83
CA ALA A 500 -5.82 12.00 31.03
C ALA A 500 -6.76 11.84 29.82
N THR A 501 -7.04 12.92 29.09
CA THR A 501 -7.69 12.87 27.76
C THR A 501 -6.72 12.27 26.73
N LEU A 502 -7.23 11.71 25.63
CA LEU A 502 -6.38 11.22 24.54
C LEU A 502 -5.45 12.33 24.01
N GLU A 503 -6.00 13.53 23.81
CA GLU A 503 -5.24 14.70 23.35
C GLU A 503 -4.09 15.07 24.29
N ALA A 504 -4.32 15.09 25.61
CA ALA A 504 -3.25 15.37 26.57
C ALA A 504 -2.14 14.31 26.55
N VAL A 505 -2.48 13.04 26.25
CA VAL A 505 -1.49 11.97 26.07
C VAL A 505 -0.72 12.12 24.77
N ILE A 506 -1.37 12.53 23.67
CA ILE A 506 -0.73 12.86 22.40
C ILE A 506 0.25 14.02 22.61
N ASP A 507 -0.22 15.14 23.14
CA ASP A 507 0.58 16.33 23.40
C ASP A 507 1.78 16.01 24.31
N GLY A 508 1.57 15.28 25.40
CA GLY A 508 2.66 14.85 26.29
C GLY A 508 3.68 13.91 25.63
N SER A 509 3.28 13.17 24.60
CA SER A 509 4.17 12.25 23.87
C SER A 509 4.99 12.95 22.80
N VAL A 510 4.43 13.92 22.07
CA VAL A 510 5.03 14.45 20.83
C VAL A 510 5.21 15.98 20.78
N LYS A 511 4.65 16.75 21.71
CA LYS A 511 4.64 18.23 21.65
C LYS A 511 5.22 18.88 22.90
N THR A 512 4.75 18.51 24.08
CA THR A 512 5.07 19.20 25.34
C THR A 512 6.04 18.42 26.21
N GLY A 513 6.09 17.10 26.07
CA GLY A 513 6.93 16.26 26.92
C GLY A 513 6.43 16.13 28.37
N LEU A 514 5.13 16.34 28.61
CA LEU A 514 4.51 16.13 29.93
C LEU A 514 4.84 14.76 30.53
N ASP A 515 4.85 14.64 31.86
CA ASP A 515 5.12 13.37 32.52
C ASP A 515 3.97 12.36 32.32
N LEU A 516 4.19 11.37 31.46
CA LEU A 516 3.21 10.32 31.19
C LEU A 516 3.32 9.12 32.16
N THR A 517 4.12 9.24 33.24
CA THR A 517 4.21 8.20 34.28
C THR A 517 2.84 7.79 34.86
N PRO A 518 1.90 8.71 35.16
CA PRO A 518 0.56 8.34 35.63
C PRO A 518 -0.19 7.46 34.61
N VAL A 519 -0.13 7.81 33.33
CA VAL A 519 -0.75 7.06 32.22
C VAL A 519 -0.12 5.68 32.08
N LYS A 520 1.22 5.59 32.14
CA LYS A 520 1.97 4.33 32.10
C LYS A 520 1.59 3.39 33.25
N ARG A 521 1.43 3.94 34.47
CA ARG A 521 0.97 3.18 35.66
C ARG A 521 -0.47 2.71 35.48
N TRP A 522 -1.36 3.58 35.00
CA TRP A 522 -2.74 3.24 34.73
C TRP A 522 -2.86 2.13 33.67
N ASN A 523 -2.12 2.22 32.56
CA ASN A 523 -2.07 1.19 31.52
C ASN A 523 -1.74 -0.19 32.11
N LYS A 524 -0.64 -0.28 32.90
CA LYS A 524 -0.21 -1.53 33.56
C LYS A 524 -1.25 -2.06 34.55
N MET A 525 -1.88 -1.18 35.32
CA MET A 525 -2.94 -1.56 36.27
C MET A 525 -4.17 -2.09 35.53
N ALA A 526 -4.65 -1.38 34.52
CA ALA A 526 -5.87 -1.70 33.78
C ALA A 526 -5.77 -3.05 33.08
N ILE A 527 -4.67 -3.34 32.36
CA ILE A 527 -4.47 -4.63 31.69
C ILE A 527 -4.41 -5.80 32.68
N ARG A 528 -3.73 -5.64 33.83
CA ARG A 528 -3.67 -6.69 34.87
C ARG A 528 -5.05 -6.99 35.43
N ARG A 529 -5.86 -5.96 35.67
CA ARG A 529 -7.24 -6.12 36.15
C ARG A 529 -8.12 -6.78 35.11
N MET A 530 -8.03 -6.40 33.83
CA MET A 530 -8.76 -7.04 32.74
C MET A 530 -8.47 -8.53 32.64
N VAL A 531 -7.18 -8.92 32.64
CA VAL A 531 -6.79 -10.33 32.56
C VAL A 531 -7.31 -11.12 33.77
N ARG A 532 -7.15 -10.57 34.99
CA ARG A 532 -7.67 -11.22 36.21
C ARG A 532 -9.20 -11.37 36.20
N HIS A 533 -9.93 -10.35 35.74
CA HIS A 533 -11.38 -10.44 35.57
C HIS A 533 -11.79 -11.51 34.55
N GLY A 534 -11.04 -11.65 33.45
CA GLY A 534 -11.29 -12.71 32.47
C GLY A 534 -11.08 -14.12 33.03
N GLN A 535 -10.11 -14.29 33.93
CA GLN A 535 -9.87 -15.57 34.62
C GLN A 535 -11.01 -15.96 35.57
N THR A 536 -11.67 -14.98 36.19
CA THR A 536 -12.77 -15.24 37.13
C THR A 536 -14.15 -15.20 36.49
N ASN A 537 -14.28 -14.52 35.35
CA ASN A 537 -15.52 -14.39 34.60
C ASN A 537 -15.29 -14.63 33.10
N PRO A 538 -15.65 -15.82 32.58
CA PRO A 538 -15.46 -16.15 31.17
C PRO A 538 -16.10 -15.16 30.19
N ARG A 539 -17.19 -14.47 30.57
CA ARG A 539 -17.83 -13.43 29.72
C ARG A 539 -16.99 -12.15 29.59
N ARG A 540 -15.96 -11.99 30.41
CA ARG A 540 -14.99 -10.89 30.39
C ARG A 540 -13.59 -11.36 30.00
N ALA A 541 -13.47 -12.58 29.49
CA ALA A 541 -12.22 -13.07 28.95
C ALA A 541 -11.75 -12.17 27.80
N MET A 542 -10.43 -12.03 27.66
CA MET A 542 -9.84 -11.24 26.58
C MET A 542 -10.18 -11.90 25.23
N PRO A 543 -10.64 -11.15 24.21
CA PRO A 543 -10.81 -11.72 22.88
C PRO A 543 -9.50 -12.30 22.36
N GLN A 544 -9.55 -13.45 21.66
CA GLN A 544 -8.36 -14.07 21.08
C GLN A 544 -7.64 -13.11 20.12
N ALA A 545 -8.40 -12.39 19.29
CA ALA A 545 -7.89 -11.38 18.37
C ALA A 545 -7.13 -10.22 19.06
N MET A 546 -7.29 -10.06 20.38
CA MET A 546 -6.65 -9.01 21.18
C MET A 546 -5.42 -9.48 21.97
N LEU A 547 -5.10 -10.77 22.00
CA LEU A 547 -4.02 -11.30 22.83
C LEU A 547 -2.65 -10.72 22.47
N GLU A 548 -2.42 -10.40 21.19
CA GLU A 548 -1.18 -9.78 20.75
C GLU A 548 -0.99 -8.34 21.22
N ARG A 549 -2.10 -7.65 21.55
CA ARG A 549 -2.10 -6.30 22.13
C ARG A 549 -1.69 -6.29 23.60
N LEU A 550 -1.62 -7.46 24.24
CA LEU A 550 -1.11 -7.59 25.59
C LEU A 550 0.42 -7.74 25.59
N PRO A 551 1.10 -7.19 26.61
CA PRO A 551 2.49 -7.54 26.89
C PRO A 551 2.67 -9.06 27.02
N SER A 552 3.80 -9.59 26.57
CA SER A 552 4.11 -11.03 26.57
C SER A 552 3.89 -11.70 27.93
N TRP A 553 4.24 -11.03 29.03
CA TRP A 553 4.09 -11.54 30.40
C TRP A 553 2.64 -11.71 30.87
N LEU A 554 1.64 -11.16 30.15
CA LEU A 554 0.21 -11.41 30.41
C LEU A 554 -0.45 -12.33 29.38
N ARG A 555 0.16 -12.51 28.21
CA ARG A 555 -0.49 -13.15 27.06
C ARG A 555 -0.95 -14.57 27.38
N ASN A 556 -0.08 -15.39 27.99
CA ASN A 556 -0.40 -16.79 28.32
C ASN A 556 -1.52 -16.89 29.36
N GLN A 557 -1.54 -15.98 30.34
CA GLN A 557 -2.58 -15.94 31.38
C GLN A 557 -3.94 -15.57 30.80
N ALA A 558 -3.98 -14.63 29.86
CA ALA A 558 -5.20 -14.25 29.15
C ALA A 558 -5.68 -15.38 28.22
N ALA A 559 -4.76 -15.98 27.45
CA ALA A 559 -5.08 -17.05 26.51
C ALA A 559 -5.74 -18.27 27.19
N ALA A 560 -5.23 -18.68 28.36
CA ALA A 560 -5.81 -19.76 29.14
C ALA A 560 -7.26 -19.45 29.60
N ALA A 561 -7.55 -18.20 29.97
CA ALA A 561 -8.90 -17.79 30.33
C ALA A 561 -9.84 -17.77 29.11
N THR A 562 -9.35 -17.31 27.96
CA THR A 562 -10.10 -17.26 26.70
C THR A 562 -10.47 -18.65 26.19
N ALA A 563 -9.54 -19.61 26.26
CA ALA A 563 -9.78 -21.00 25.84
C ALA A 563 -10.93 -21.67 26.61
N ASN A 564 -11.15 -21.26 27.86
CA ASN A 564 -12.22 -21.77 28.72
C ASN A 564 -13.55 -20.99 28.58
N SER A 565 -13.62 -19.99 27.68
CA SER A 565 -14.85 -19.22 27.48
C SER A 565 -15.88 -19.98 26.65
N PRO A 566 -17.13 -20.14 27.14
CA PRO A 566 -18.18 -20.86 26.41
C PRO A 566 -18.76 -20.08 25.23
N LYS A 567 -18.51 -18.76 25.14
CA LYS A 567 -19.01 -17.90 24.06
C LYS A 567 -17.84 -17.20 23.38
N ARG A 568 -17.75 -17.34 22.06
CA ARG A 568 -16.79 -16.60 21.24
C ARG A 568 -17.17 -15.12 21.20
N HIS A 569 -16.18 -14.26 21.37
CA HIS A 569 -16.35 -12.82 21.24
C HIS A 569 -16.62 -12.46 19.77
N TRP A 570 -17.43 -11.42 19.50
CA TRP A 570 -17.80 -11.04 18.13
C TRP A 570 -16.57 -10.74 17.25
N LEU A 571 -15.52 -10.16 17.85
CA LEU A 571 -14.27 -9.85 17.15
C LEU A 571 -13.50 -11.13 16.74
N ASP A 572 -13.59 -12.19 17.54
CA ASP A 572 -12.96 -13.48 17.21
C ASP A 572 -13.74 -14.16 16.07
N VAL A 573 -15.07 -14.04 16.07
CA VAL A 573 -15.92 -14.50 14.97
C VAL A 573 -15.60 -13.75 13.67
N LEU A 574 -15.50 -12.42 13.73
CA LEU A 574 -15.12 -11.60 12.58
C LEU A 574 -13.73 -11.97 12.05
N THR A 575 -12.73 -12.06 12.92
CA THR A 575 -11.36 -12.40 12.52
C THR A 575 -11.30 -13.78 11.87
N SER A 576 -11.97 -14.78 12.46
CA SER A 576 -12.06 -16.13 11.87
C SER A 576 -12.76 -16.12 10.51
N ALA A 577 -13.82 -15.33 10.34
CA ALA A 577 -14.54 -15.24 9.07
C ALA A 577 -13.69 -14.56 7.98
N LEU A 578 -12.94 -13.52 8.34
CA LEU A 578 -12.02 -12.84 7.43
C LEU A 578 -10.86 -13.75 7.00
N GLU A 579 -10.29 -14.57 7.90
CA GLU A 579 -9.26 -15.54 7.51
C GLU A 579 -9.81 -16.61 6.55
N THR A 580 -11.03 -17.11 6.77
CA THR A 580 -11.70 -18.00 5.80
C THR A 580 -11.91 -17.31 4.46
N HIS A 581 -12.35 -16.05 4.47
CA HIS A 581 -12.54 -15.26 3.25
C HIS A 581 -11.22 -15.06 2.47
N ARG A 582 -10.11 -14.79 3.17
CA ARG A 582 -8.78 -14.67 2.54
C ARG A 582 -8.33 -15.97 1.88
N ALA A 583 -8.54 -17.10 2.56
CA ALA A 583 -8.23 -18.41 2.00
C ALA A 583 -9.04 -18.70 0.74
N GLN A 584 -10.34 -18.34 0.74
CA GLN A 584 -11.19 -18.46 -0.45
C GLN A 584 -10.72 -17.53 -1.58
N TYR A 585 -10.50 -16.25 -1.29
CA TYR A 585 -9.98 -15.30 -2.27
C TYR A 585 -8.66 -15.79 -2.89
N TRP A 586 -7.74 -16.34 -2.09
CA TRP A 586 -6.50 -16.89 -2.63
C TRP A 586 -6.72 -18.13 -3.50
N ALA A 587 -7.66 -19.00 -3.14
CA ALA A 587 -8.05 -20.11 -4.00
C ALA A 587 -8.63 -19.63 -5.35
N ASP A 588 -9.43 -18.56 -5.34
CA ASP A 588 -9.98 -17.96 -6.56
C ASP A 588 -8.88 -17.30 -7.41
N VAL A 589 -7.88 -16.68 -6.78
CA VAL A 589 -6.67 -16.15 -7.44
C VAL A 589 -5.86 -17.27 -8.10
N GLU A 590 -5.68 -18.42 -7.42
CA GLU A 590 -4.99 -19.59 -8.00
C GLU A 590 -5.77 -20.15 -9.19
N ALA A 591 -7.11 -20.21 -9.11
CA ALA A 591 -7.95 -20.60 -10.22
C ALA A 591 -7.78 -19.63 -11.40
N LEU A 592 -7.84 -18.32 -11.16
CA LEU A 592 -7.65 -17.29 -12.18
C LEU A 592 -6.25 -17.35 -12.81
N ALA A 593 -5.20 -17.51 -12.00
CA ALA A 593 -3.82 -17.63 -12.46
C ALA A 593 -3.57 -18.90 -13.31
N THR A 594 -4.39 -19.93 -13.15
CA THR A 594 -4.36 -21.14 -14.00
C THR A 594 -4.81 -20.85 -15.43
N GLU A 595 -5.64 -19.83 -15.61
CA GLU A 595 -6.14 -19.40 -16.92
C GLU A 595 -5.21 -18.42 -17.63
N ALA A 596 -4.19 -17.91 -16.93
CA ALA A 596 -3.28 -16.93 -17.48
C ALA A 596 -2.46 -17.51 -18.64
N CYS A 597 -2.42 -16.79 -19.76
CA CYS A 597 -1.65 -17.16 -20.94
C CYS A 597 -1.21 -15.91 -21.72
N PRO A 598 0.07 -15.78 -22.10
CA PRO A 598 0.54 -14.67 -22.89
C PRO A 598 -0.11 -14.62 -24.28
N PRO A 599 -0.07 -13.47 -24.97
CA PRO A 599 -0.56 -13.36 -26.33
C PRO A 599 0.30 -14.19 -27.30
N VAL A 600 -0.31 -14.65 -28.40
CA VAL A 600 0.33 -15.50 -29.43
C VAL A 600 1.63 -14.89 -29.98
N ALA A 601 1.70 -13.56 -30.09
CA ALA A 601 2.91 -12.86 -30.51
C ALA A 601 4.13 -13.19 -29.63
N LEU A 602 3.96 -13.40 -28.31
CA LEU A 602 5.05 -13.84 -27.43
C LEU A 602 5.59 -15.20 -27.89
N PHE A 603 4.70 -16.13 -28.25
CA PHE A 603 5.07 -17.47 -28.72
C PHE A 603 5.72 -17.45 -30.10
N ASP A 604 5.30 -16.54 -30.98
CA ASP A 604 5.93 -16.34 -32.29
C ASP A 604 7.38 -15.86 -32.14
N HIS A 605 7.62 -14.87 -31.27
CA HIS A 605 8.98 -14.36 -31.03
C HIS A 605 9.84 -15.32 -30.20
N GLY A 606 9.26 -16.04 -29.24
CA GLY A 606 9.97 -16.99 -28.38
C GLY A 606 10.16 -18.39 -29.00
N GLY A 607 9.40 -18.75 -30.03
CA GLY A 607 9.33 -20.11 -30.57
C GLY A 607 10.66 -20.69 -31.03
N SER A 608 11.48 -19.90 -31.71
CA SER A 608 12.83 -20.31 -32.16
C SER A 608 13.84 -20.46 -31.02
N TRP A 609 13.53 -19.89 -29.85
CA TRP A 609 14.39 -19.85 -28.66
C TRP A 609 13.93 -20.80 -27.55
N LEU A 610 12.89 -21.61 -27.78
CA LEU A 610 12.32 -22.55 -26.79
C LEU A 610 13.35 -23.47 -26.14
N HIS A 611 14.32 -23.96 -26.92
CA HIS A 611 15.37 -24.85 -26.41
C HIS A 611 16.26 -24.14 -25.38
N LEU A 612 16.64 -22.89 -25.63
CA LEU A 612 17.42 -22.06 -24.69
C LEU A 612 16.58 -21.62 -23.49
N GLY A 613 15.28 -21.36 -23.71
CA GLY A 613 14.33 -21.09 -22.62
C GLY A 613 14.18 -22.28 -21.67
N LYS A 614 14.15 -23.50 -22.21
CA LYS A 614 14.15 -24.75 -21.43
C LYS A 614 15.42 -24.89 -20.60
N GLU A 615 16.58 -24.60 -21.18
CA GLU A 615 17.87 -24.66 -20.48
C GLU A 615 17.96 -23.62 -19.35
N LEU A 616 17.48 -22.39 -19.57
CA LEU A 616 17.36 -21.37 -18.52
C LEU A 616 16.46 -21.87 -17.37
N ARG A 617 15.29 -22.44 -17.68
CA ARG A 617 14.40 -23.05 -16.67
C ARG A 617 15.09 -24.18 -15.90
N GLN A 618 15.91 -24.98 -16.57
CA GLN A 618 16.67 -26.05 -15.92
C GLN A 618 17.76 -25.51 -14.99
N ALA A 619 18.42 -24.40 -15.33
CA ALA A 619 19.36 -23.72 -14.43
C ALA A 619 18.66 -23.29 -13.13
N TYR A 620 17.52 -22.60 -13.25
CA TYR A 620 16.70 -22.18 -12.11
C TYR A 620 16.17 -23.37 -11.28
N SER A 621 15.55 -24.34 -11.94
CA SER A 621 14.89 -25.47 -11.26
C SER A 621 15.88 -26.42 -10.58
N ARG A 622 17.15 -26.44 -11.00
CA ARG A 622 18.19 -27.19 -10.29
C ARG A 622 18.42 -26.60 -8.91
N VAL A 623 18.57 -25.27 -8.81
CA VAL A 623 18.78 -24.60 -7.52
C VAL A 623 17.57 -24.76 -6.61
N MET A 624 16.36 -24.49 -7.11
CA MET A 624 15.14 -24.57 -6.30
C MET A 624 14.85 -25.99 -5.77
N ARG A 625 15.20 -27.04 -6.52
CA ARG A 625 15.06 -28.44 -6.06
C ARG A 625 16.05 -28.84 -4.98
N HIS A 626 17.25 -28.24 -4.96
CA HIS A 626 18.23 -28.49 -3.90
C HIS A 626 17.90 -27.76 -2.60
N ALA A 627 17.08 -26.72 -2.68
CA ALA A 627 16.82 -25.83 -1.55
C ALA A 627 15.51 -26.13 -0.80
N LEU A 628 14.58 -26.89 -1.41
CA LEU A 628 13.31 -27.28 -0.81
C LEU A 628 13.32 -28.80 -0.53
N PRO A 629 13.25 -29.25 0.75
CA PRO A 629 13.01 -30.66 1.05
C PRO A 629 11.69 -31.12 0.41
N ALA A 630 11.66 -32.36 -0.08
CA ALA A 630 10.48 -32.96 -0.70
C ALA A 630 9.33 -33.12 0.32
N GLY A 631 8.49 -32.10 0.48
CA GLY A 631 7.32 -32.16 1.36
C GLY A 631 6.61 -30.83 1.68
N GLU A 632 7.30 -29.68 1.61
CA GLU A 632 6.76 -28.40 2.15
C GLU A 632 6.04 -27.49 1.14
N LEU A 633 5.92 -27.89 -0.13
CA LEU A 633 5.20 -27.10 -1.15
C LEU A 633 3.66 -27.10 -1.01
N ARG A 634 3.09 -27.74 0.03
CA ARG A 634 1.63 -27.94 0.16
C ARG A 634 0.88 -26.93 1.02
N THR A 635 1.56 -26.03 1.73
CA THR A 635 0.88 -25.09 2.64
C THR A 635 1.62 -23.75 2.73
N GLU A 636 1.56 -22.94 1.66
CA GLU A 636 1.85 -21.49 1.76
C GLU A 636 0.76 -20.69 2.51
N GLY A 637 -0.15 -21.36 3.23
CA GLY A 637 -1.33 -20.74 3.83
C GLY A 637 -1.42 -20.67 5.36
N ALA A 638 -0.51 -21.26 6.16
CA ALA A 638 -0.80 -21.37 7.61
C ALA A 638 0.37 -21.59 8.59
N HIS A 639 1.65 -21.43 8.21
CA HIS A 639 2.76 -21.63 9.16
C HIS A 639 3.59 -20.36 9.35
N SER A 640 4.02 -20.15 10.60
CA SER A 640 4.68 -18.93 11.08
C SER A 640 5.86 -18.52 10.20
N GLU A 641 5.69 -17.39 9.50
CA GLU A 641 6.68 -16.78 8.58
C GLU A 641 8.07 -16.51 9.20
N ALA A 642 8.23 -16.63 10.52
CA ALA A 642 9.44 -16.19 11.22
C ALA A 642 10.66 -17.13 11.08
N ASP A 643 10.46 -18.45 11.02
CA ASP A 643 11.58 -19.41 11.12
C ASP A 643 12.06 -19.97 9.76
N SER A 644 11.24 -19.92 8.70
CA SER A 644 11.58 -20.46 7.36
C SER A 644 12.00 -19.39 6.32
N ALA A 645 11.73 -18.10 6.60
CA ALA A 645 11.97 -17.01 5.67
C ALA A 645 13.45 -16.82 5.24
N PRO A 646 14.48 -16.93 6.11
CA PRO A 646 15.86 -16.68 5.72
C PRO A 646 16.41 -17.73 4.75
N ALA A 647 16.05 -19.01 4.95
CA ALA A 647 16.50 -20.11 4.11
C ALA A 647 15.86 -20.04 2.71
N LEU A 648 14.56 -19.70 2.66
CA LEU A 648 13.85 -19.51 1.40
C LEU A 648 14.37 -18.29 0.62
N GLU A 649 14.68 -17.19 1.31
CA GLU A 649 15.27 -15.99 0.70
C GLU A 649 16.66 -16.27 0.10
N ALA A 650 17.52 -17.01 0.83
CA ALA A 650 18.81 -17.45 0.30
C ALA A 650 18.67 -18.35 -0.94
N SER A 651 17.64 -19.20 -0.96
CA SER A 651 17.33 -20.09 -2.08
C SER A 651 16.93 -19.30 -3.33
N PHE A 652 16.05 -18.31 -3.17
CA PHE A 652 15.66 -17.41 -4.26
C PHE A 652 16.82 -16.58 -4.78
N ALA A 653 17.69 -16.09 -3.88
CA ALA A 653 18.91 -15.36 -4.27
C ALA A 653 19.87 -16.24 -5.08
N ALA A 654 20.08 -17.49 -4.67
CA ALA A 654 20.90 -18.44 -5.41
C ALA A 654 20.29 -18.80 -6.78
N ALA A 655 18.96 -18.96 -6.84
CA ALA A 655 18.26 -19.26 -8.09
C ALA A 655 18.30 -18.09 -9.08
N ARG A 656 18.26 -16.86 -8.58
CA ARG A 656 18.48 -15.63 -9.37
C ARG A 656 19.90 -15.59 -9.93
N ALA A 657 20.92 -15.76 -9.07
CA ALA A 657 22.32 -15.77 -9.50
C ALA A 657 22.59 -16.82 -10.59
N ALA A 658 22.00 -18.02 -10.49
CA ALA A 658 22.11 -19.05 -11.51
C ALA A 658 21.45 -18.66 -12.85
N SER A 659 20.31 -17.96 -12.78
CA SER A 659 19.57 -17.51 -13.96
C SER A 659 20.30 -16.36 -14.67
N GLU A 660 20.82 -15.39 -13.90
CA GLU A 660 21.67 -14.31 -14.40
C GLU A 660 22.98 -14.83 -15.00
N ALA A 661 23.63 -15.80 -14.35
CA ALA A 661 24.84 -16.43 -14.86
C ALA A 661 24.61 -17.16 -16.19
N TYR A 662 23.43 -17.77 -16.38
CA TYR A 662 23.05 -18.35 -17.67
C TYR A 662 22.82 -17.28 -18.73
N LEU A 663 22.05 -16.23 -18.43
CA LEU A 663 21.78 -15.14 -19.37
C LEU A 663 23.05 -14.39 -19.79
N ASN A 664 24.01 -14.22 -18.88
CA ASN A 664 25.27 -13.55 -19.13
C ASN A 664 26.21 -14.29 -20.10
N GLN A 665 25.94 -15.57 -20.40
CA GLN A 665 26.64 -16.31 -21.46
C GLN A 665 26.26 -15.84 -22.87
N TRP A 666 25.16 -15.09 -23.00
CA TRP A 666 24.65 -14.59 -24.26
C TRP A 666 24.96 -13.10 -24.44
N PRO A 667 25.25 -12.65 -25.68
CA PRO A 667 25.35 -11.23 -26.01
C PRO A 667 24.09 -10.47 -25.57
N VAL A 668 24.25 -9.21 -25.12
CA VAL A 668 23.16 -8.39 -24.57
C VAL A 668 21.96 -8.36 -25.52
N GLU A 669 22.19 -8.18 -26.81
CA GLU A 669 21.17 -8.16 -27.88
C GLU A 669 20.33 -9.45 -27.98
N LYS A 670 20.88 -10.58 -27.52
CA LYS A 670 20.23 -11.91 -27.61
C LYS A 670 19.46 -12.29 -26.35
N ARG A 671 19.74 -11.65 -25.21
CA ARG A 671 19.11 -11.97 -23.91
C ARG A 671 17.58 -11.81 -23.92
N PRO A 672 16.99 -10.77 -24.55
CA PRO A 672 15.55 -10.64 -24.66
C PRO A 672 14.88 -11.87 -25.29
N PHE A 673 15.46 -12.42 -26.36
CA PHE A 673 14.91 -13.59 -27.04
C PHE A 673 15.02 -14.88 -26.23
N VAL A 674 16.08 -15.03 -25.41
CA VAL A 674 16.19 -16.15 -24.46
C VAL A 674 15.08 -16.09 -23.41
N LEU A 675 14.76 -14.89 -22.90
CA LEU A 675 13.67 -14.67 -21.94
C LEU A 675 12.29 -14.94 -22.57
N LEU A 676 12.04 -14.43 -23.78
CA LEU A 676 10.83 -14.74 -24.54
C LEU A 676 10.70 -16.24 -24.83
N GLY A 677 11.81 -16.91 -25.15
CA GLY A 677 11.86 -18.36 -25.30
C GLY A 677 11.56 -19.12 -24.01
N ALA A 678 12.00 -18.61 -22.86
CA ALA A 678 11.69 -19.18 -21.55
C ALA A 678 10.20 -19.02 -21.21
N ALA A 679 9.64 -17.83 -21.42
CA ALA A 679 8.21 -17.57 -21.25
C ALA A 679 7.36 -18.47 -22.17
N ALA A 680 7.67 -18.52 -23.47
CA ALA A 680 6.99 -19.39 -24.42
C ALA A 680 7.09 -20.86 -24.01
N TYR A 681 8.26 -21.32 -23.54
CA TYR A 681 8.44 -22.69 -23.09
C TYR A 681 7.59 -23.01 -21.85
N LEU A 682 7.56 -22.12 -20.86
CA LEU A 682 6.78 -22.30 -19.64
C LEU A 682 5.28 -22.41 -19.95
N TYR A 683 4.76 -21.47 -20.73
CA TYR A 683 3.32 -21.40 -21.02
C TYR A 683 2.87 -22.40 -22.08
N ALA A 684 3.73 -22.83 -23.01
CA ALA A 684 3.40 -23.90 -23.96
C ALA A 684 3.21 -25.26 -23.28
N GLN A 685 3.78 -25.47 -22.09
CA GLN A 685 3.49 -26.66 -21.28
C GLN A 685 2.12 -26.61 -20.60
N GLY A 686 1.52 -25.43 -20.47
CA GLY A 686 0.27 -25.20 -19.76
C GLY A 686 0.34 -25.50 -18.25
N PRO A 687 -0.79 -25.34 -17.54
CA PRO A 687 -0.98 -25.78 -16.16
C PRO A 687 -0.73 -27.29 -15.99
N GLN A 688 -0.24 -27.69 -14.81
CA GLN A 688 0.03 -29.11 -14.50
C GLN A 688 -0.62 -29.49 -13.17
N ALA A 689 -1.35 -30.61 -13.15
CA ALA A 689 -2.10 -31.09 -11.99
C ALA A 689 -3.05 -30.03 -11.35
N GLY A 690 -3.61 -29.14 -12.16
CA GLY A 690 -4.47 -28.04 -11.69
C GLY A 690 -3.71 -26.87 -11.04
N GLU A 691 -2.38 -26.87 -11.06
CA GLU A 691 -1.56 -25.76 -10.59
C GLU A 691 -1.28 -24.76 -11.72
N PRO A 692 -1.26 -23.44 -11.43
CA PRO A 692 -0.83 -22.42 -12.40
C PRO A 692 0.57 -22.66 -12.96
N VAL A 693 0.84 -22.09 -14.13
CA VAL A 693 2.19 -22.04 -14.70
C VAL A 693 3.13 -21.37 -13.69
N ARG A 694 4.26 -22.01 -13.39
CA ARG A 694 5.27 -21.48 -12.45
C ARG A 694 6.26 -20.60 -13.20
N ASP A 695 5.97 -19.31 -13.31
CA ASP A 695 6.72 -18.33 -14.11
C ASP A 695 7.63 -17.40 -13.29
N ALA A 696 7.82 -17.67 -11.99
CA ALA A 696 8.69 -16.87 -11.11
C ALA A 696 10.12 -16.65 -11.65
N LEU A 697 10.60 -17.55 -12.53
CA LEU A 697 11.86 -17.42 -13.27
C LEU A 697 12.00 -16.10 -14.04
N ILE A 698 10.94 -15.65 -14.72
CA ILE A 698 10.99 -14.47 -15.59
C ILE A 698 10.66 -13.17 -14.84
N TRP A 699 10.31 -13.28 -13.55
CA TRP A 699 9.94 -12.16 -12.68
C TRP A 699 10.88 -12.00 -11.47
N GLN A 700 12.14 -12.44 -11.60
CA GLN A 700 13.13 -12.30 -10.53
C GLN A 700 13.60 -10.84 -10.41
N LEU A 701 13.41 -10.26 -9.23
CA LEU A 701 13.93 -8.94 -8.86
C LEU A 701 15.46 -9.00 -8.68
N GLY A 702 16.15 -7.87 -8.88
CA GLY A 702 17.59 -7.78 -8.65
C GLY A 702 17.96 -7.75 -7.17
N ASP A 703 19.26 -7.56 -6.93
CA ASP A 703 19.82 -7.50 -5.58
C ASP A 703 19.22 -6.38 -4.75
N ARG A 704 19.06 -6.64 -3.44
CA ARG A 704 18.76 -5.56 -2.51
C ARG A 704 19.98 -4.64 -2.44
N ARG A 705 19.76 -3.34 -2.57
CA ARG A 705 20.80 -2.35 -2.31
C ARG A 705 21.20 -2.41 -0.82
N ALA A 706 22.40 -1.95 -0.52
CA ALA A 706 22.90 -1.92 0.85
C ALA A 706 22.24 -0.77 1.63
N GLY A 707 21.48 -1.09 2.68
CA GLY A 707 20.81 -0.12 3.56
C GLY A 707 19.35 -0.49 3.83
N GLU A 708 18.88 -0.34 5.07
CA GLU A 708 17.46 -0.51 5.41
C GLU A 708 16.61 0.48 4.60
N GLY A 709 15.68 -0.01 3.78
CA GLY A 709 14.81 0.83 2.95
C GLY A 709 15.42 1.24 1.60
N SER A 710 16.64 0.82 1.29
CA SER A 710 17.18 0.96 -0.07
C SER A 710 16.51 -0.08 -0.98
N GLY A 711 16.11 0.36 -2.17
CA GLY A 711 15.39 -0.44 -3.15
C GLY A 711 16.16 -1.64 -3.69
N ARG A 712 15.75 -2.14 -4.86
CA ARG A 712 16.45 -3.23 -5.55
C ARG A 712 17.10 -2.75 -6.85
N GLU A 713 18.22 -3.36 -7.21
CA GLU A 713 18.77 -3.21 -8.55
C GLU A 713 17.83 -3.81 -9.61
N PRO A 714 17.90 -3.35 -10.87
CA PRO A 714 17.21 -3.99 -11.98
C PRO A 714 17.58 -5.47 -12.08
N GLY A 715 16.56 -6.34 -12.16
CA GLY A 715 16.72 -7.79 -12.28
C GLY A 715 16.23 -8.34 -13.61
N ILE A 716 15.98 -9.65 -13.63
CA ILE A 716 15.38 -10.34 -14.78
C ILE A 716 13.98 -9.80 -15.08
N ALA A 717 13.22 -9.38 -14.06
CA ALA A 717 11.91 -8.75 -14.25
C ALA A 717 11.99 -7.53 -15.19
N GLN A 718 12.93 -6.61 -14.96
CA GLN A 718 13.14 -5.44 -15.82
C GLN A 718 13.61 -5.82 -17.23
N LEU A 719 14.49 -6.84 -17.34
CA LEU A 719 14.88 -7.37 -18.65
C LEU A 719 13.70 -7.99 -19.42
N MET A 720 12.78 -8.64 -18.72
CA MET A 720 11.57 -9.20 -19.31
C MET A 720 10.63 -8.10 -19.81
N LEU A 721 10.45 -7.02 -19.03
CA LEU A 721 9.66 -5.85 -19.47
C LEU A 721 10.25 -5.23 -20.74
N ALA A 722 11.58 -5.03 -20.77
CA ALA A 722 12.27 -4.54 -21.96
C ALA A 722 12.09 -5.49 -23.17
N ALA A 723 12.15 -6.80 -22.95
CA ALA A 723 11.94 -7.80 -24.00
C ALA A 723 10.52 -7.74 -24.58
N LEU A 724 9.50 -7.54 -23.73
CA LEU A 724 8.11 -7.38 -24.16
C LEU A 724 7.89 -6.08 -24.94
N ARG A 725 8.52 -4.97 -24.53
CA ARG A 725 8.50 -3.71 -25.29
C ARG A 725 9.14 -3.86 -26.66
N GLN A 726 10.28 -4.56 -26.72
CA GLN A 726 11.02 -4.78 -27.98
C GLN A 726 10.16 -5.50 -29.04
N VAL A 727 9.23 -6.36 -28.63
CA VAL A 727 8.31 -7.08 -29.53
C VAL A 727 6.94 -6.40 -29.66
N GLY A 728 6.78 -5.18 -29.13
CA GLY A 728 5.56 -4.38 -29.25
C GLY A 728 4.39 -4.89 -28.39
N LEU A 729 4.64 -5.75 -27.41
CA LEU A 729 3.60 -6.22 -26.48
C LEU A 729 3.35 -5.25 -25.33
N LEU A 730 4.34 -4.41 -25.01
CA LEU A 730 4.22 -3.33 -24.03
C LEU A 730 4.59 -2.00 -24.68
N GLY A 731 3.95 -0.93 -24.24
CA GLY A 731 4.29 0.44 -24.57
C GLY A 731 5.24 1.07 -23.55
N GLU A 732 5.54 2.35 -23.77
CA GLU A 732 6.10 3.21 -22.74
C GLU A 732 4.97 3.74 -21.85
N PRO A 733 5.16 3.82 -20.52
CA PRO A 733 4.12 4.33 -19.62
C PRO A 733 3.83 5.82 -19.87
N VAL A 734 2.55 6.19 -19.92
CA VAL A 734 2.05 7.59 -20.06
C VAL A 734 1.27 7.98 -18.81
N TRP A 735 1.47 9.21 -18.30
CA TRP A 735 0.91 9.69 -17.02
C TRP A 735 -0.07 10.86 -17.23
N THR A 736 -1.14 10.97 -16.43
CA THR A 736 -2.14 12.06 -16.53
C THR A 736 -2.34 12.84 -15.22
N THR A 737 -3.28 13.80 -15.22
CA THR A 737 -3.63 14.69 -14.09
C THR A 737 -4.33 13.99 -12.91
N VAL A 738 -4.90 12.79 -13.09
CA VAL A 738 -5.69 12.07 -12.05
C VAL A 738 -4.86 10.97 -11.39
N GLY A 739 -3.53 11.04 -11.53
CA GLY A 739 -2.58 9.99 -11.14
C GLY A 739 -2.07 9.21 -12.35
N ALA A 740 -1.63 7.97 -12.11
CA ALA A 740 -1.18 7.04 -13.13
C ALA A 740 -2.35 6.57 -14.02
N VAL A 741 -2.99 7.45 -14.78
CA VAL A 741 -4.02 7.01 -15.71
C VAL A 741 -3.34 6.50 -16.98
N LEU A 742 -3.65 5.24 -17.29
CA LEU A 742 -3.26 4.50 -18.48
C LEU A 742 -3.78 5.22 -19.73
N HIS A 743 -2.97 6.09 -20.34
CA HIS A 743 -3.29 6.59 -21.68
C HIS A 743 -2.57 5.75 -22.72
N TYR A 744 -3.28 4.80 -23.29
CA TYR A 744 -2.82 4.12 -24.48
C TYR A 744 -3.01 5.04 -25.69
N ALA A 745 -2.04 5.13 -26.60
CA ALA A 745 -2.25 5.81 -27.89
C ALA A 745 -3.29 5.06 -28.74
N ASP A 746 -3.38 3.74 -28.56
CA ASP A 746 -4.32 2.81 -29.19
C ASP A 746 -4.93 1.92 -28.11
N GLU A 747 -6.25 1.64 -28.13
CA GLU A 747 -6.85 0.68 -27.18
C GLU A 747 -6.00 -0.60 -27.09
N PRO A 748 -5.63 -1.08 -25.89
CA PRO A 748 -4.82 -2.27 -25.75
C PRO A 748 -5.52 -3.39 -26.51
N ASN A 749 -4.81 -3.92 -27.52
CA ASN A 749 -5.38 -4.91 -28.41
C ASN A 749 -5.81 -6.09 -27.53
N ARG A 750 -7.13 -6.30 -27.42
CA ARG A 750 -7.73 -7.41 -26.66
C ARG A 750 -7.47 -8.71 -27.42
N HIS A 751 -6.21 -9.06 -27.64
CA HIS A 751 -5.85 -10.36 -28.13
C HIS A 751 -6.34 -11.36 -27.08
N ALA A 752 -7.31 -12.18 -27.47
CA ALA A 752 -7.80 -13.26 -26.62
C ALA A 752 -6.59 -14.10 -26.19
N ALA A 753 -6.38 -14.23 -24.88
CA ALA A 753 -5.40 -15.16 -24.36
C ALA A 753 -5.78 -16.56 -24.87
N GLY A 754 -4.93 -17.16 -25.70
CA GLY A 754 -5.20 -18.50 -26.20
C GLY A 754 -5.04 -19.54 -25.09
N VAL A 755 -5.63 -20.72 -25.25
CA VAL A 755 -5.56 -21.82 -24.30
C VAL A 755 -4.37 -22.73 -24.64
N PRO A 756 -3.35 -22.85 -23.78
CA PRO A 756 -2.24 -23.75 -24.04
C PRO A 756 -2.69 -25.21 -23.84
N VAL A 757 -2.59 -26.02 -24.90
CA VAL A 757 -2.93 -27.44 -24.89
C VAL A 757 -1.74 -28.29 -25.32
N ARG A 758 -1.59 -29.46 -24.70
CA ARG A 758 -0.77 -30.54 -25.24
C ARG A 758 -1.68 -31.59 -25.88
N LEU A 759 -1.45 -31.85 -27.16
CA LEU A 759 -2.16 -32.84 -27.95
C LEU A 759 -1.24 -34.05 -28.13
N ASN A 760 -1.63 -35.15 -27.50
CA ASN A 760 -0.88 -36.41 -27.48
C ASN A 760 -1.35 -37.36 -28.57
N GLY A 761 -0.41 -38.15 -29.10
CA GLY A 761 -0.69 -39.16 -30.12
C GLY A 761 -0.88 -38.63 -31.53
N VAL A 762 -0.55 -37.35 -31.78
CA VAL A 762 -0.73 -36.69 -33.08
C VAL A 762 0.03 -37.41 -34.19
N TRP A 763 1.30 -37.79 -33.97
CA TRP A 763 2.08 -38.53 -34.97
C TRP A 763 1.47 -39.90 -35.32
N LEU A 764 0.93 -40.62 -34.33
CA LEU A 764 0.30 -41.93 -34.54
C LEU A 764 -1.01 -41.78 -35.33
N ASN A 765 -1.80 -40.77 -34.96
CA ASN A 765 -3.06 -40.48 -35.63
C ASN A 765 -2.84 -40.02 -37.06
N LEU A 766 -1.83 -39.18 -37.32
CA LEU A 766 -1.43 -38.79 -38.67
C LEU A 766 -0.97 -40.01 -39.48
N LEU A 767 -0.15 -40.88 -38.88
CA LEU A 767 0.30 -42.11 -39.53
C LEU A 767 -0.87 -43.03 -39.87
N ASN A 768 -1.84 -43.18 -38.97
CA ASN A 768 -3.03 -43.99 -39.21
C ASN A 768 -3.97 -43.37 -40.26
N ALA A 769 -4.06 -42.04 -40.33
CA ALA A 769 -4.88 -41.34 -41.32
C ALA A 769 -4.26 -41.33 -42.73
N THR A 770 -2.92 -41.39 -42.83
CA THR A 770 -2.19 -41.29 -44.12
C THR A 770 -1.54 -42.59 -44.58
N GLY A 771 -1.41 -43.58 -43.69
CA GLY A 771 -0.74 -44.85 -43.92
C GLY A 771 -1.66 -45.94 -44.47
N LYS A 772 -1.06 -47.01 -45.00
CA LYS A 772 -1.79 -48.17 -45.55
C LYS A 772 -2.25 -49.17 -44.48
N ARG A 773 -1.65 -49.12 -43.28
CA ARG A 773 -1.89 -50.04 -42.17
C ARG A 773 -2.13 -49.24 -40.88
N PRO A 774 -3.27 -49.42 -40.19
CA PRO A 774 -3.49 -48.80 -38.90
C PRO A 774 -2.75 -49.53 -37.78
N TYR A 775 -2.23 -48.78 -36.83
CA TYR A 775 -1.58 -49.28 -35.61
C TYR A 775 -2.42 -48.92 -34.37
N ALA A 776 -2.67 -49.91 -33.51
CA ALA A 776 -3.48 -49.73 -32.29
C ALA A 776 -2.67 -49.11 -31.13
N ARG A 777 -1.38 -49.40 -31.03
CA ARG A 777 -0.49 -48.87 -29.98
C ARG A 777 0.76 -48.27 -30.60
N MET A 778 1.28 -47.22 -29.97
CA MET A 778 2.54 -46.57 -30.37
C MET A 778 3.74 -47.54 -30.42
N ALA A 779 3.75 -48.52 -29.52
CA ALA A 779 4.83 -49.52 -29.43
C ALA A 779 4.82 -50.51 -30.62
N ASP A 780 3.71 -50.60 -31.36
CA ASP A 780 3.57 -51.52 -32.49
C ASP A 780 4.12 -50.91 -33.80
N VAL A 781 4.51 -49.62 -33.79
CA VAL A 781 5.04 -48.91 -34.96
C VAL A 781 6.55 -49.15 -35.09
N PRO A 782 7.05 -49.62 -36.25
CA PRO A 782 8.49 -49.77 -36.49
C PRO A 782 9.26 -48.45 -36.23
N PRO A 783 10.47 -48.49 -35.64
CA PRO A 783 11.21 -47.28 -35.28
C PRO A 783 11.40 -46.28 -36.43
N ALA A 784 11.75 -46.77 -37.63
CA ALA A 784 11.93 -45.90 -38.80
C ALA A 784 10.63 -45.20 -39.25
N GLU A 785 9.49 -45.91 -39.21
CA GLU A 785 8.18 -45.32 -39.53
C GLU A 785 7.76 -44.29 -38.47
N ARG A 786 8.01 -44.61 -37.20
CA ARG A 786 7.75 -43.70 -36.08
C ARG A 786 8.57 -42.42 -36.23
N ASP A 787 9.87 -42.53 -36.46
CA ASP A 787 10.76 -41.38 -36.52
C ASP A 787 10.44 -40.50 -37.75
N LEU A 788 10.07 -41.11 -38.88
CA LEU A 788 9.54 -40.39 -40.05
C LEU A 788 8.22 -39.67 -39.76
N ALA A 789 7.28 -40.32 -39.05
CA ALA A 789 6.01 -39.69 -38.67
C ALA A 789 6.23 -38.51 -37.71
N LYS A 790 7.15 -38.64 -36.74
CA LYS A 790 7.53 -37.57 -35.83
C LYS A 790 8.17 -36.39 -36.56
N ALA A 791 9.05 -36.65 -37.53
CA ALA A 791 9.66 -35.61 -38.38
C ALA A 791 8.60 -34.85 -39.18
N ARG A 792 7.62 -35.55 -39.77
CA ARG A 792 6.50 -34.91 -40.48
C ARG A 792 5.68 -33.98 -39.59
N ILE A 793 5.44 -34.36 -38.32
CA ILE A 793 4.77 -33.46 -37.37
C ILE A 793 5.59 -32.19 -37.16
N ALA A 794 6.92 -32.27 -37.07
CA ALA A 794 7.78 -31.11 -36.94
C ALA A 794 7.70 -30.16 -38.14
N ASP A 795 7.54 -30.69 -39.36
CA ASP A 795 7.31 -29.86 -40.55
C ASP A 795 5.90 -29.26 -40.56
N TYR A 796 4.88 -30.04 -40.18
CA TYR A 796 3.48 -29.63 -40.23
C TYR A 796 3.12 -28.55 -39.21
N VAL A 797 3.74 -28.55 -38.02
CA VAL A 797 3.50 -27.48 -37.04
C VAL A 797 3.92 -26.10 -37.56
N GLN A 798 4.91 -26.04 -38.46
CA GLN A 798 5.39 -24.78 -39.04
C GLN A 798 4.52 -24.28 -40.20
N ALA A 799 3.95 -25.20 -41.00
CA ALA A 799 3.34 -24.85 -42.28
C ALA A 799 1.83 -25.16 -42.41
N GLN A 800 1.32 -26.15 -41.68
CA GLN A 800 -0.03 -26.70 -41.92
C GLN A 800 -0.96 -26.66 -40.71
N PHE A 801 -0.43 -26.78 -39.49
CA PHE A 801 -1.27 -26.81 -38.30
C PHE A 801 -1.67 -25.40 -37.84
N ARG A 802 -0.84 -24.38 -38.06
CA ARG A 802 -1.22 -23.00 -37.74
C ARG A 802 -2.41 -22.57 -38.58
N GLY A 803 -3.47 -22.09 -37.93
CA GLY A 803 -4.75 -21.74 -38.54
C GLY A 803 -5.71 -22.92 -38.75
N MET A 804 -5.30 -24.16 -38.43
CA MET A 804 -6.18 -25.32 -38.54
C MET A 804 -7.31 -25.24 -37.52
N MET A 805 -8.53 -25.56 -37.98
CA MET A 805 -9.70 -25.69 -37.11
C MET A 805 -9.76 -27.09 -36.49
N LEU A 806 -9.98 -27.15 -35.19
CA LEU A 806 -10.20 -28.37 -34.43
C LEU A 806 -11.57 -28.33 -33.76
N THR A 807 -12.28 -29.45 -33.73
CA THR A 807 -13.44 -29.64 -32.85
C THR A 807 -13.03 -30.46 -31.64
N THR A 808 -13.60 -30.18 -30.48
CA THR A 808 -13.38 -30.94 -29.24
C THR A 808 -14.58 -31.80 -28.91
N GLU A 809 -14.34 -33.05 -28.51
CA GLU A 809 -15.40 -33.97 -28.06
C GLU A 809 -14.96 -34.74 -26.80
N VAL A 810 -15.92 -35.09 -25.96
CA VAL A 810 -15.71 -36.01 -24.82
C VAL A 810 -16.07 -37.41 -25.28
N THR A 811 -15.11 -38.32 -25.23
CA THR A 811 -15.31 -39.74 -25.58
C THR A 811 -16.02 -40.50 -24.46
N ASN A 812 -16.52 -41.71 -24.76
CA ASN A 812 -17.19 -42.60 -23.78
C ASN A 812 -16.32 -43.02 -22.57
N ASN A 813 -15.01 -42.76 -22.61
CA ASN A 813 -14.07 -43.05 -21.52
C ASN A 813 -13.67 -41.77 -20.76
N ASP A 814 -14.49 -40.71 -20.84
CA ASP A 814 -14.23 -39.39 -20.23
C ASP A 814 -12.88 -38.78 -20.63
N ARG A 815 -12.44 -39.03 -21.87
CA ARG A 815 -11.25 -38.40 -22.47
C ARG A 815 -11.67 -37.32 -23.45
N VAL A 816 -11.03 -36.17 -23.41
CA VAL A 816 -11.21 -35.11 -24.41
C VAL A 816 -10.27 -35.36 -25.58
N VAL A 817 -10.84 -35.36 -26.78
CA VAL A 817 -10.09 -35.48 -28.02
C VAL A 817 -10.38 -34.32 -28.94
N THR A 818 -9.44 -34.05 -29.85
CA THR A 818 -9.57 -33.06 -30.90
C THR A 818 -9.72 -33.77 -32.25
N ARG A 819 -10.59 -33.25 -33.12
CA ARG A 819 -10.75 -33.74 -34.49
C ARG A 819 -10.46 -32.64 -35.51
N THR A 820 -9.91 -33.05 -36.64
CA THR A 820 -9.74 -32.18 -37.82
C THR A 820 -11.10 -31.86 -38.47
N PRO A 821 -11.18 -30.89 -39.39
CA PRO A 821 -12.43 -30.57 -40.10
C PRO A 821 -13.00 -31.73 -40.91
N HIS A 822 -12.17 -32.72 -41.26
CA HIS A 822 -12.56 -33.93 -41.96
C HIS A 822 -13.02 -35.06 -41.03
N GLY A 823 -13.17 -34.81 -39.72
CA GLY A 823 -13.60 -35.79 -38.73
C GLY A 823 -12.50 -36.75 -38.24
N ASN A 824 -11.30 -36.69 -38.81
CA ASN A 824 -10.17 -37.52 -38.34
C ASN A 824 -9.74 -37.10 -36.93
N LEU A 825 -9.45 -38.09 -36.08
CA LEU A 825 -8.85 -37.86 -34.77
C LEU A 825 -7.50 -37.16 -34.94
N PHE A 826 -7.34 -35.97 -34.39
CA PHE A 826 -6.09 -35.22 -34.42
C PHE A 826 -5.20 -35.64 -33.24
N GLY A 827 -5.72 -35.55 -32.01
CA GLY A 827 -4.97 -35.92 -30.82
C GLY A 827 -5.83 -35.95 -29.56
N TYR A 828 -5.29 -36.57 -28.51
CA TYR A 828 -5.87 -36.58 -27.18
C TYR A 828 -5.37 -35.38 -26.39
N VAL A 829 -6.27 -34.60 -25.80
CA VAL A 829 -5.90 -33.48 -24.94
C VAL A 829 -5.27 -34.04 -23.66
N GLN A 830 -4.14 -33.47 -23.21
CA GLN A 830 -3.54 -33.83 -21.92
C GLN A 830 -4.55 -33.63 -20.78
N ARG A 831 -4.63 -34.58 -19.84
CA ARG A 831 -5.60 -34.60 -18.73
C ARG A 831 -5.83 -33.24 -18.06
N ASP A 832 -4.75 -32.56 -17.71
CA ASP A 832 -4.84 -31.31 -16.95
C ASP A 832 -5.33 -30.12 -17.80
N HIS A 833 -5.47 -30.27 -19.12
CA HIS A 833 -5.87 -29.23 -20.07
C HIS A 833 -7.29 -29.48 -20.62
N GLU A 834 -7.92 -30.60 -20.24
CA GLU A 834 -9.20 -31.04 -20.80
C GLU A 834 -10.34 -30.08 -20.50
N LEU A 835 -10.41 -29.55 -19.28
CA LEU A 835 -11.43 -28.56 -18.88
C LEU A 835 -11.36 -27.27 -19.70
N ALA A 836 -10.15 -26.81 -20.01
CA ALA A 836 -9.96 -25.61 -20.82
C ALA A 836 -10.33 -25.88 -22.29
N ALA A 837 -10.00 -27.06 -22.81
CA ALA A 837 -10.29 -27.45 -24.18
C ALA A 837 -11.79 -27.67 -24.47
N ILE A 838 -12.63 -27.98 -23.48
CA ILE A 838 -14.08 -28.16 -23.69
C ILE A 838 -14.91 -26.88 -23.50
N ARG A 839 -14.29 -25.73 -23.20
CA ARG A 839 -15.00 -24.45 -23.03
C ARG A 839 -15.69 -23.98 -24.30
N HIS A 840 -15.17 -24.39 -25.45
CA HIS A 840 -15.70 -24.09 -26.77
C HIS A 840 -15.72 -25.36 -27.62
N ASP A 841 -16.68 -25.45 -28.54
CA ASP A 841 -16.82 -26.62 -29.42
C ASP A 841 -15.79 -26.62 -30.56
N GLN A 842 -15.31 -25.43 -30.93
CA GLN A 842 -14.40 -25.20 -32.05
C GLN A 842 -13.24 -24.30 -31.66
N TRP A 843 -12.06 -24.68 -32.14
CA TRP A 843 -10.80 -24.03 -31.84
C TRP A 843 -9.99 -23.81 -33.10
N ARG A 844 -9.26 -22.71 -33.16
CA ARG A 844 -8.20 -22.45 -34.13
C ARG A 844 -6.85 -22.67 -33.46
N ILE A 845 -5.96 -23.43 -34.10
CA ILE A 845 -4.57 -23.54 -33.64
C ILE A 845 -3.85 -22.22 -34.00
N ALA A 846 -3.67 -21.32 -33.03
CA ALA A 846 -3.04 -20.03 -33.25
C ALA A 846 -1.51 -20.11 -33.27
N TRP A 847 -0.96 -21.05 -32.49
CA TRP A 847 0.46 -21.39 -32.45
C TRP A 847 0.64 -22.88 -32.21
N ALA A 848 1.72 -23.47 -32.75
CA ALA A 848 2.04 -24.88 -32.55
C ALA A 848 3.55 -25.15 -32.53
N HIS A 849 3.96 -26.12 -31.73
CA HIS A 849 5.33 -26.64 -31.69
C HIS A 849 5.34 -28.14 -31.48
N ALA A 850 6.25 -28.84 -32.16
CA ALA A 850 6.35 -30.29 -32.06
C ALA A 850 7.23 -30.71 -30.88
N ILE A 851 6.77 -31.67 -30.08
CA ILE A 851 7.54 -32.29 -29.00
C ILE A 851 7.39 -33.81 -29.05
N ASP A 852 8.46 -34.49 -29.50
CA ASP A 852 8.47 -35.95 -29.64
C ASP A 852 7.30 -36.50 -30.49
N GLY A 853 6.93 -35.79 -31.56
CA GLY A 853 5.77 -36.12 -32.42
C GLY A 853 4.40 -35.80 -31.84
N ASN A 854 4.34 -35.21 -30.65
CA ASN A 854 3.13 -34.58 -30.11
C ASN A 854 3.15 -33.09 -30.43
N VAL A 855 2.04 -32.41 -30.18
CA VAL A 855 1.90 -30.98 -30.46
C VAL A 855 1.63 -30.23 -29.16
N LEU A 856 2.46 -29.24 -28.86
CA LEU A 856 2.12 -28.14 -27.96
C LEU A 856 1.43 -27.09 -28.82
N ALA A 857 0.24 -26.64 -28.43
CA ALA A 857 -0.50 -25.64 -29.18
C ALA A 857 -1.07 -24.58 -28.26
N VAL A 858 -1.26 -23.39 -28.82
CA VAL A 858 -2.10 -22.34 -28.23
C VAL A 858 -3.36 -22.29 -29.07
N LEU A 859 -4.50 -22.59 -28.47
CA LEU A 859 -5.80 -22.60 -29.15
C LEU A 859 -6.54 -21.29 -28.91
N GLU A 860 -7.16 -20.75 -29.95
CA GLU A 860 -8.10 -19.63 -29.82
C GLU A 860 -9.51 -20.12 -30.15
N PRO A 861 -10.56 -19.67 -29.44
CA PRO A 861 -11.93 -20.00 -29.80
C PRO A 861 -12.23 -19.61 -31.25
N ALA A 862 -12.90 -20.49 -31.99
CA ALA A 862 -13.47 -20.15 -33.28
C ALA A 862 -14.69 -19.26 -33.03
N VAL A 863 -14.60 -17.98 -33.37
CA VAL A 863 -15.75 -17.05 -33.30
C VAL A 863 -16.68 -17.28 -34.47
#